data_AF-A0A9D2L3H5-F1
#
_entry.id   AF-A0A9D2L3H5-F1
#
_cell.length_a   1.000
_cell.length_b   1.000
_cell.length_c   1.000
_cell.angle_alpha   90.00
_cell.angle_beta   90.00
_cell.angle_gamma   90.00
#
_symmetry.space_group_name_H-M   'P 1'
#
loop_
_entity.id
_entity.type
_entity.pdbx_description
1 polymer ?
#
loop_
_entity_poly.entity_id
_entity_poly.type
_entity_poly.pdbx_seq_one_letter_code
_entity_poly.pdbx_strand_id
1 'polypeptide(L)'
;MRKTTKVAAVALAAALGTAMFAGCDLISTNLERDYEQVIAEVNISQSEDFAEGGKYAAYKDAVSTTEITKLEMVAYFVSTGYSIMQQQGLTYYDTFALISDTLVNRAIYVQHSMVYLLANGNADGGTYTMEKLNAAIDAAETEEDKALAAVAYFLDEDEIKLAQYRTRVMFNNTIDTQEESIIDAQSDTSSSETARTTPTGVDTESDTYYDESYKVYTGSNAAANCGSYETVEGSTPTTRQRAYSAFLANLRSNNLVSAGDDVTDIESLSYYKLELRSAYEDQLISKLADKYEQEALADFTEDQVKTEYDTALSRQTTAFADESTFETALDGMADDSFVLTAPEAGYGFVVNILIPFTTTQTNDLTNYHNDYDSATETWRSNKFAYRAELLQSLRGTDQRGTWITGATDYSFDASKTEGAYKGTGDNQDARNLLFFEDGISDNSRYERIPNYFGMYTYNGTYNEDKNVATPARIDIDRFIAEMEDYLNSKAAQDAVTKDGDTTYSASGSYVNGEDGTLTPIDAANKDEYYSRPASDYYNADNTVDYSKFIYYAGSVNFDGGFNANEMFLAGSAENVVYSAINELSFAYNTDTAGLNTYLGYSVITGNTDYVDEFEYAAQYVCRLGAGNYVVVATDYGWHIIYCTFSFTEGNLTPFSYDDAQKDVEGTFSNLFYEALRTDIVDQYTNVQRTKAINAYTSCATVYEDRYADLSGLDSET
;
A
#
# COMPACT_ATOMS: atom_id res chain seq x y z
N MET A 1 -2.41 -9.59 -4.65
CA MET A 1 -3.47 -9.04 -3.73
C MET A 1 -3.32 -9.53 -2.27
N ARG A 2 -2.27 -9.12 -1.53
CA ARG A 2 -1.98 -9.56 -0.14
C ARG A 2 -1.66 -8.40 0.84
N LYS A 3 -1.92 -7.14 0.48
CA LYS A 3 -1.49 -5.95 1.26
C LYS A 3 -2.60 -5.16 1.99
N THR A 4 -3.86 -5.59 1.97
CA THR A 4 -4.95 -4.84 2.63
C THR A 4 -5.33 -5.34 4.02
N THR A 5 -4.84 -6.49 4.47
CA THR A 5 -5.28 -7.08 5.75
C THR A 5 -4.67 -6.40 6.98
N LYS A 6 -3.48 -5.78 6.87
CA LYS A 6 -2.78 -5.18 8.02
C LYS A 6 -3.28 -3.77 8.36
N VAL A 7 -3.57 -2.92 7.37
CA VAL A 7 -4.04 -1.53 7.60
C VAL A 7 -5.53 -1.50 7.96
N ALA A 8 -6.33 -2.42 7.42
CA ALA A 8 -7.75 -2.52 7.77
C ALA A 8 -7.97 -2.91 9.24
N ALA A 9 -7.09 -3.72 9.84
CA ALA A 9 -7.20 -4.11 11.25
C ALA A 9 -6.92 -2.93 12.22
N VAL A 10 -6.00 -2.02 11.85
CA VAL A 10 -5.57 -0.88 12.68
C VAL A 10 -6.59 0.25 12.68
N ALA A 11 -7.23 0.55 11.53
CA ALA A 11 -8.32 1.53 11.45
C ALA A 11 -9.66 1.00 12.01
N LEU A 12 -9.86 -0.32 12.03
CA LEU A 12 -11.08 -0.95 12.57
C LEU A 12 -11.15 -0.94 14.10
N ALA A 13 -10.04 -1.25 14.77
CA ALA A 13 -9.97 -1.22 16.24
C ALA A 13 -10.35 0.17 16.80
N ALA A 14 -10.06 1.23 16.03
CA ALA A 14 -10.32 2.62 16.38
C ALA A 14 -11.82 3.01 16.41
N ALA A 15 -12.69 2.37 15.61
CA ALA A 15 -14.11 2.72 15.53
C ALA A 15 -14.97 2.09 16.65
N LEU A 16 -14.41 1.12 17.38
CA LEU A 16 -15.17 0.20 18.25
C LEU A 16 -15.20 0.66 19.72
N GLY A 17 -14.39 1.66 20.08
CA GLY A 17 -14.28 2.20 21.45
C GLY A 17 -15.46 3.05 21.94
N THR A 18 -16.34 3.53 21.05
CA THR A 18 -17.34 4.55 21.42
C THR A 18 -18.81 4.11 21.35
N ALA A 19 -19.12 2.92 20.87
CA ALA A 19 -20.51 2.51 20.72
C ALA A 19 -20.69 1.00 20.87
N MET A 20 -20.89 0.51 22.10
CA MET A 20 -21.83 -0.59 22.31
C MET A 20 -22.25 -0.76 23.78
N PHE A 21 -23.57 -0.89 23.96
CA PHE A 21 -24.32 -1.24 25.17
C PHE A 21 -24.50 -0.18 26.27
N ALA A 22 -25.00 1.01 25.89
CA ALA A 22 -25.82 1.81 26.79
C ALA A 22 -27.25 1.25 26.83
N GLY A 23 -27.46 0.14 27.53
CA GLY A 23 -28.79 -0.30 27.96
C GLY A 23 -29.02 -1.79 27.83
N CYS A 24 -28.87 -2.51 28.94
CA CYS A 24 -29.78 -3.57 29.36
C CYS A 24 -29.58 -3.84 30.86
N ASP A 25 -30.33 -3.09 31.67
CA ASP A 25 -30.55 -3.38 33.08
C ASP A 25 -31.76 -4.34 33.15
N LEU A 26 -31.56 -5.63 32.86
CA LEU A 26 -32.59 -6.64 33.11
C LEU A 26 -32.02 -8.06 33.28
N ILE A 27 -32.24 -8.60 34.50
CA ILE A 27 -31.91 -9.93 35.02
C ILE A 27 -30.52 -10.05 35.65
N SER A 28 -30.53 -10.24 36.98
CA SER A 28 -29.39 -10.54 37.85
C SER A 28 -28.80 -11.92 37.56
N THR A 29 -28.20 -12.08 36.38
CA THR A 29 -27.42 -13.26 35.99
C THR A 29 -25.96 -12.96 36.32
N ASN A 30 -25.23 -13.95 36.83
CA ASN A 30 -23.78 -13.81 37.03
C ASN A 30 -23.14 -13.70 35.63
N LEU A 31 -22.86 -12.47 35.19
CA LEU A 31 -22.33 -12.15 33.86
C LEU A 31 -20.95 -12.81 33.63
N GLU A 32 -20.09 -12.86 34.64
CA GLU A 32 -18.80 -13.58 34.57
C GLU A 32 -19.04 -15.04 34.17
N ARG A 33 -19.97 -15.72 34.84
CA ARG A 33 -20.35 -17.11 34.53
C ARG A 33 -21.08 -17.27 33.19
N ASP A 34 -21.61 -16.20 32.61
CA ASP A 34 -22.26 -16.22 31.29
C ASP A 34 -21.24 -16.14 30.16
N TYR A 35 -20.22 -15.29 30.33
CA TYR A 35 -19.11 -15.15 29.37
C TYR A 35 -18.14 -16.34 29.40
N GLU A 36 -18.01 -17.01 30.54
CA GLU A 36 -17.28 -18.29 30.67
C GLU A 36 -17.99 -19.48 29.98
N GLN A 37 -19.21 -19.31 29.46
CA GLN A 37 -19.90 -20.41 28.80
C GLN A 37 -19.15 -20.87 27.55
N VAL A 38 -18.87 -22.17 27.48
CA VAL A 38 -18.30 -22.81 26.30
C VAL A 38 -19.36 -22.84 25.20
N ILE A 39 -19.17 -22.07 24.13
CA ILE A 39 -20.08 -22.02 22.97
C ILE A 39 -19.76 -23.10 21.94
N ALA A 40 -18.54 -23.63 21.94
CA ALA A 40 -18.18 -24.77 21.11
C ALA A 40 -17.02 -25.58 21.71
N GLU A 41 -17.00 -26.87 21.45
CA GLU A 41 -15.92 -27.80 21.80
C GLU A 41 -15.33 -28.40 20.51
N VAL A 42 -14.01 -28.35 20.36
CA VAL A 42 -13.30 -28.88 19.18
C VAL A 42 -12.24 -29.89 19.61
N ASN A 43 -12.26 -31.09 19.04
CA ASN A 43 -11.24 -32.10 19.31
C ASN A 43 -11.02 -33.05 18.11
N ILE A 44 -10.05 -32.74 17.25
CA ILE A 44 -9.79 -33.52 16.03
C ILE A 44 -9.33 -34.96 16.31
N SER A 45 -8.85 -35.26 17.54
CA SER A 45 -8.39 -36.59 17.95
C SER A 45 -9.51 -37.64 18.03
N GLN A 46 -10.77 -37.20 17.93
CA GLN A 46 -11.94 -38.06 17.87
C GLN A 46 -12.18 -38.65 16.47
N SER A 47 -11.49 -38.15 15.45
CA SER A 47 -11.60 -38.67 14.08
C SER A 47 -10.89 -40.01 13.87
N GLU A 48 -11.22 -40.69 12.76
CA GLU A 48 -10.60 -41.97 12.38
C GLU A 48 -9.08 -41.87 12.14
N ASP A 49 -8.58 -40.67 11.82
CA ASP A 49 -7.15 -40.43 11.61
C ASP A 49 -6.29 -40.69 12.86
N PHE A 50 -6.91 -40.63 14.04
CA PHE A 50 -6.27 -40.87 15.34
C PHE A 50 -6.66 -42.21 15.97
N ALA A 51 -7.46 -43.02 15.27
CA ALA A 51 -7.75 -44.40 15.69
C ALA A 51 -6.51 -45.29 15.49
N GLU A 52 -6.51 -46.48 16.09
CA GLU A 52 -5.41 -47.45 15.91
C GLU A 52 -5.21 -47.77 14.41
N GLY A 53 -3.99 -47.52 13.90
CA GLY A 53 -3.67 -47.66 12.48
C GLY A 53 -3.97 -46.45 11.61
N GLY A 54 -4.57 -45.38 12.15
CA GLY A 54 -4.75 -44.10 11.49
C GLY A 54 -3.43 -43.33 11.32
N LYS A 55 -3.40 -42.38 10.38
CA LYS A 55 -2.17 -41.62 10.01
C LYS A 55 -1.58 -40.80 11.16
N TYR A 56 -2.39 -40.43 12.16
CA TYR A 56 -2.00 -39.64 13.32
C TYR A 56 -2.18 -40.37 14.65
N ALA A 57 -2.32 -41.69 14.64
CA ALA A 57 -2.51 -42.50 15.85
C ALA A 57 -1.45 -42.25 16.94
N ALA A 58 -0.20 -42.00 16.54
CA ALA A 58 0.91 -41.74 17.46
C ALA A 58 0.89 -40.34 18.10
N TYR A 59 0.09 -39.42 17.58
CA TYR A 59 0.03 -38.02 17.99
C TYR A 59 -1.29 -37.67 18.68
N LYS A 60 -2.09 -38.67 19.08
CA LYS A 60 -3.38 -38.48 19.71
C LYS A 60 -3.33 -37.58 20.95
N ASP A 61 -2.30 -37.77 21.76
CA ASP A 61 -2.12 -37.00 23.01
C ASP A 61 -1.60 -35.58 22.76
N ALA A 62 -1.28 -35.20 21.51
CA ALA A 62 -0.91 -33.82 21.16
C ALA A 62 -2.13 -32.88 21.10
N VAL A 63 -3.32 -33.46 21.06
CA VAL A 63 -4.58 -32.76 20.87
C VAL A 63 -5.48 -33.01 22.08
N SER A 64 -5.90 -31.93 22.72
CA SER A 64 -6.95 -31.94 23.73
C SER A 64 -8.21 -31.25 23.19
N THR A 65 -9.30 -31.34 23.95
CA THR A 65 -10.49 -30.52 23.64
C THR A 65 -10.12 -29.05 23.80
N THR A 66 -10.34 -28.27 22.75
CA THR A 66 -10.31 -26.81 22.78
C THR A 66 -11.74 -26.34 23.03
N GLU A 67 -11.93 -25.63 24.13
CA GLU A 67 -13.19 -24.97 24.46
C GLU A 67 -13.15 -23.55 23.90
N ILE A 68 -14.14 -23.20 23.08
CA ILE A 68 -14.36 -21.85 22.60
C ILE A 68 -15.42 -21.24 23.50
N THR A 69 -15.11 -20.14 24.14
CA THR A 69 -15.95 -19.44 25.11
C THR A 69 -16.73 -18.30 24.47
N LYS A 70 -17.84 -17.94 25.10
CA LYS A 70 -18.61 -16.76 24.71
C LYS A 70 -17.76 -15.48 24.83
N LEU A 71 -16.82 -15.44 25.78
CA LEU A 71 -15.83 -14.38 25.91
C LEU A 71 -15.00 -14.17 24.65
N GLU A 72 -14.48 -15.25 24.05
CA GLU A 72 -13.69 -15.20 22.82
C GLU A 72 -14.52 -14.73 21.62
N MET A 73 -15.78 -15.16 21.55
CA MET A 73 -16.72 -14.68 20.54
C MET A 73 -16.97 -13.18 20.65
N VAL A 74 -17.19 -12.66 21.86
CA VAL A 74 -17.38 -11.22 22.07
C VAL A 74 -16.09 -10.44 21.79
N ALA A 75 -14.93 -10.93 22.23
CA ALA A 75 -13.64 -10.33 21.90
C ALA A 75 -13.45 -10.20 20.38
N TYR A 76 -13.71 -11.28 19.63
CA TYR A 76 -13.63 -11.27 18.17
C TYR A 76 -14.65 -10.31 17.53
N PHE A 77 -15.86 -10.21 18.09
CA PHE A 77 -16.86 -9.28 17.60
C PHE A 77 -16.45 -7.82 17.81
N VAL A 78 -15.90 -7.50 18.99
CA VAL A 78 -15.39 -6.18 19.38
C VAL A 78 -14.13 -5.82 18.61
N SER A 79 -13.30 -6.77 18.20
CA SER A 79 -12.09 -6.49 17.41
C SER A 79 -12.38 -6.40 15.91
N THR A 80 -13.25 -7.26 15.39
CA THR A 80 -13.37 -7.54 13.95
C THR A 80 -14.82 -7.61 13.47
N GLY A 81 -15.68 -8.29 14.21
CA GLY A 81 -17.04 -8.67 13.77
C GLY A 81 -17.97 -7.49 13.46
N TYR A 82 -17.97 -6.44 14.28
CA TYR A 82 -18.86 -5.29 14.07
C TYR A 82 -18.59 -4.56 12.74
N SER A 83 -17.33 -4.46 12.33
CA SER A 83 -17.02 -3.83 11.05
C SER A 83 -17.45 -4.72 9.88
N ILE A 84 -17.27 -6.03 9.97
CA ILE A 84 -17.79 -6.97 8.97
C ILE A 84 -19.31 -6.79 8.83
N MET A 85 -20.00 -6.68 9.96
CA MET A 85 -21.45 -6.42 9.99
C MET A 85 -21.82 -5.13 9.26
N GLN A 86 -21.11 -4.03 9.50
CA GLN A 86 -21.36 -2.74 8.84
C GLN A 86 -21.03 -2.74 7.35
N GLN A 87 -19.89 -3.31 6.96
CA GLN A 87 -19.44 -3.32 5.56
C GLN A 87 -20.28 -4.26 4.69
N GLN A 88 -20.72 -5.39 5.24
CA GLN A 88 -21.48 -6.40 4.50
C GLN A 88 -22.99 -6.30 4.73
N GLY A 89 -23.45 -5.41 5.62
CA GLY A 89 -24.87 -5.24 5.95
C GLY A 89 -25.49 -6.47 6.61
N LEU A 90 -24.70 -7.21 7.40
CA LEU A 90 -25.16 -8.42 8.11
C LEU A 90 -25.99 -8.06 9.34
N THR A 91 -26.79 -9.02 9.79
CA THR A 91 -27.50 -8.96 11.08
C THR A 91 -26.56 -9.35 12.22
N TYR A 92 -26.93 -9.07 13.48
CA TYR A 92 -26.18 -9.59 14.64
C TYR A 92 -26.20 -11.12 14.63
N TYR A 93 -27.33 -11.74 14.29
CA TYR A 93 -27.44 -13.19 14.15
C TYR A 93 -26.41 -13.75 13.15
N ASP A 94 -26.41 -13.23 11.93
CA ASP A 94 -25.51 -13.70 10.87
C ASP A 94 -24.04 -13.45 11.23
N THR A 95 -23.76 -12.34 11.91
CA THR A 95 -22.41 -11.99 12.34
C THR A 95 -21.90 -12.95 13.42
N PHE A 96 -22.67 -13.21 14.48
CA PHE A 96 -22.25 -14.15 15.53
C PHE A 96 -22.19 -15.60 15.04
N ALA A 97 -23.06 -16.01 14.12
CA ALA A 97 -22.95 -17.31 13.45
C ALA A 97 -21.63 -17.43 12.65
N LEU A 98 -21.28 -16.40 11.87
CA LEU A 98 -20.02 -16.35 11.12
C LEU A 98 -18.79 -16.38 12.05
N ILE A 99 -18.85 -15.66 13.17
CA ILE A 99 -17.77 -15.66 14.17
C ILE A 99 -17.64 -17.05 14.79
N SER A 100 -18.74 -17.71 15.16
CA SER A 100 -18.73 -19.08 15.68
C SER A 100 -18.03 -20.03 14.70
N ASP A 101 -18.44 -20.02 13.43
CA ASP A 101 -17.84 -20.85 12.39
C ASP A 101 -16.34 -20.54 12.19
N THR A 102 -15.97 -19.25 12.24
CA THR A 102 -14.57 -18.82 12.10
C THR A 102 -13.71 -19.32 13.25
N LEU A 103 -14.18 -19.19 14.50
CA LEU A 103 -13.46 -19.66 15.68
C LEU A 103 -13.33 -21.19 15.70
N VAL A 104 -14.39 -21.92 15.34
CA VAL A 104 -14.37 -23.39 15.24
C VAL A 104 -13.38 -23.83 14.16
N ASN A 105 -13.43 -23.24 12.97
CA ASN A 105 -12.51 -23.57 11.88
C ASN A 105 -11.06 -23.25 12.24
N ARG A 106 -10.82 -22.14 12.95
CA ARG A 106 -9.49 -21.79 13.47
C ARG A 106 -9.00 -22.85 14.46
N ALA A 107 -9.80 -23.22 15.45
CA ALA A 107 -9.42 -24.24 16.43
C ALA A 107 -9.09 -25.60 15.78
N ILE A 108 -9.89 -26.04 14.80
CA ILE A 108 -9.62 -27.24 14.01
C ILE A 108 -8.25 -27.12 13.33
N TYR A 109 -8.00 -25.99 12.68
CA TYR A 109 -6.79 -25.80 11.88
C TYR A 109 -5.53 -25.65 12.74
N VAL A 110 -5.62 -25.04 13.94
CA VAL A 110 -4.54 -25.01 14.93
C VAL A 110 -4.18 -26.43 15.38
N GLN A 111 -5.17 -27.23 15.79
CA GLN A 111 -4.92 -28.63 16.20
C GLN A 111 -4.32 -29.46 15.06
N HIS A 112 -4.81 -29.27 13.83
CA HIS A 112 -4.23 -29.92 12.65
C HIS A 112 -2.79 -29.47 12.41
N SER A 113 -2.49 -28.18 12.58
CA SER A 113 -1.13 -27.63 12.39
C SER A 113 -0.12 -28.28 13.35
N MET A 114 -0.47 -28.38 14.64
CA MET A 114 0.37 -29.04 15.65
C MET A 114 0.68 -30.48 15.25
N VAL A 115 -0.35 -31.25 14.87
CA VAL A 115 -0.19 -32.67 14.51
C VAL A 115 0.55 -32.84 13.19
N TYR A 116 0.29 -31.99 12.21
CA TYR A 116 0.97 -32.02 10.92
C TYR A 116 2.47 -31.77 11.08
N LEU A 117 2.85 -30.75 11.85
CA LEU A 117 4.26 -30.44 12.12
C LEU A 117 4.93 -31.50 12.99
N LEU A 118 4.24 -32.11 13.95
CA LEU A 118 4.76 -33.29 14.68
C LEU A 118 5.08 -34.46 13.75
N ALA A 119 4.22 -34.70 12.76
CA ALA A 119 4.38 -35.81 11.82
C ALA A 119 5.44 -35.55 10.75
N ASN A 120 5.58 -34.30 10.28
CA ASN A 120 6.32 -33.96 9.06
C ASN A 120 7.49 -32.98 9.26
N GLY A 121 7.63 -32.37 10.44
CA GLY A 121 8.57 -31.28 10.69
C GLY A 121 8.12 -29.95 10.08
N ASN A 122 8.94 -28.90 10.24
CA ASN A 122 8.73 -27.59 9.61
C ASN A 122 9.45 -27.49 8.25
N ALA A 123 9.33 -26.33 7.59
CA ALA A 123 9.97 -26.06 6.30
C ALA A 123 11.50 -26.16 6.35
N ASP A 124 12.12 -25.73 7.45
CA ASP A 124 13.57 -25.73 7.66
C ASP A 124 14.16 -27.10 8.06
N GLY A 125 13.33 -28.15 8.10
CA GLY A 125 13.74 -29.49 8.52
C GLY A 125 13.85 -29.67 10.04
N GLY A 126 13.37 -28.70 10.81
CA GLY A 126 13.16 -28.81 12.25
C GLY A 126 12.16 -29.94 12.57
N THR A 127 12.46 -30.70 13.61
CA THR A 127 11.65 -31.85 14.04
C THR A 127 11.05 -31.62 15.41
N TYR A 128 9.82 -32.09 15.58
CA TYR A 128 9.06 -31.96 16.81
C TYR A 128 8.78 -33.35 17.39
N THR A 129 8.64 -33.44 18.72
CA THR A 129 8.43 -34.71 19.40
C THR A 129 7.39 -34.57 20.49
N MET A 130 6.57 -35.61 20.68
CA MET A 130 5.61 -35.69 21.77
C MET A 130 6.24 -35.51 23.15
N GLU A 131 7.43 -36.06 23.37
CA GLU A 131 8.14 -35.96 24.65
C GLU A 131 8.42 -34.50 25.04
N LYS A 132 8.96 -33.71 24.10
CA LYS A 132 9.26 -32.30 24.34
C LYS A 132 8.02 -31.42 24.40
N LEU A 133 6.99 -31.70 23.59
CA LEU A 133 5.71 -31.01 23.68
C LEU A 133 5.09 -31.18 25.08
N ASN A 134 5.01 -32.43 25.56
CA ASN A 134 4.48 -32.71 26.89
C ASN A 134 5.33 -32.06 27.98
N ALA A 135 6.66 -32.07 27.85
CA ALA A 135 7.55 -31.38 28.80
C ALA A 135 7.33 -29.85 28.82
N ALA A 136 7.04 -29.23 27.67
CA ALA A 136 6.72 -27.80 27.60
C ALA A 136 5.39 -27.47 28.29
N ILE A 137 4.36 -28.30 28.07
CA ILE A 137 3.04 -28.16 28.70
C ILE A 137 3.14 -28.40 30.21
N ASP A 138 3.83 -29.46 30.64
CA ASP A 138 3.97 -29.82 32.07
C ASP A 138 4.75 -28.78 32.88
N ALA A 139 5.55 -27.93 32.22
CA ALA A 139 6.28 -26.84 32.85
C ALA A 139 5.40 -25.61 33.16
N ALA A 140 4.21 -25.50 32.56
CA ALA A 140 3.30 -24.38 32.77
C ALA A 140 2.44 -24.56 34.03
N GLU A 141 2.22 -23.46 34.78
CA GLU A 141 1.57 -23.50 36.10
C GLU A 141 0.03 -23.43 36.03
N THR A 142 -0.53 -22.70 35.06
CA THR A 142 -1.98 -22.55 34.86
C THR A 142 -2.47 -23.21 33.56
N GLU A 143 -3.77 -23.46 33.45
CA GLU A 143 -4.33 -24.01 32.20
C GLU A 143 -4.21 -23.04 31.01
N GLU A 144 -4.29 -21.72 31.22
CA GLU A 144 -4.04 -20.76 30.15
C GLU A 144 -2.57 -20.80 29.69
N ASP A 145 -1.64 -20.90 30.63
CA ASP A 145 -0.20 -20.98 30.33
C ASP A 145 0.16 -22.29 29.62
N LYS A 146 -0.57 -23.39 29.90
CA LYS A 146 -0.43 -24.66 29.19
C LYS A 146 -0.84 -24.55 27.72
N ALA A 147 -1.95 -23.89 27.44
CA ALA A 147 -2.40 -23.67 26.07
C ALA A 147 -1.39 -22.83 25.28
N LEU A 148 -0.87 -21.77 25.89
CA LEU A 148 0.23 -20.95 25.34
C LEU A 148 1.49 -21.79 25.09
N ALA A 149 1.92 -22.60 26.06
CA ALA A 149 3.12 -23.44 25.96
C ALA A 149 2.99 -24.51 24.86
N ALA A 150 1.79 -25.07 24.67
CA ALA A 150 1.53 -26.07 23.63
C ALA A 150 1.77 -25.50 22.22
N VAL A 151 1.33 -24.27 21.96
CA VAL A 151 1.55 -23.60 20.67
C VAL A 151 2.99 -23.10 20.56
N ALA A 152 3.52 -22.46 21.61
CA ALA A 152 4.87 -21.90 21.63
C ALA A 152 5.97 -22.94 21.37
N TYR A 153 5.76 -24.20 21.73
CA TYR A 153 6.69 -25.29 21.43
C TYR A 153 7.02 -25.44 19.94
N PHE A 154 6.09 -25.05 19.06
CA PHE A 154 6.29 -25.11 17.62
C PHE A 154 7.03 -23.91 17.05
N LEU A 155 7.09 -22.81 17.81
CA LEU A 155 7.66 -21.53 17.39
C LEU A 155 9.13 -21.43 17.79
N ASP A 156 9.91 -20.69 17.01
CA ASP A 156 11.25 -20.28 17.39
C ASP A 156 11.25 -19.00 18.25
N GLU A 157 12.44 -18.58 18.68
CA GLU A 157 12.60 -17.43 19.57
C GLU A 157 12.19 -16.11 18.90
N ASP A 158 12.44 -15.95 17.60
CA ASP A 158 12.13 -14.74 16.86
C ASP A 158 10.62 -14.62 16.62
N GLU A 159 9.95 -15.72 16.28
CA GLU A 159 8.49 -15.77 16.13
C GLU A 159 7.77 -15.46 17.44
N ILE A 160 8.28 -15.97 18.56
CA ILE A 160 7.76 -15.67 19.90
C ILE A 160 7.90 -14.17 20.20
N LYS A 161 9.08 -13.59 19.96
CA LYS A 161 9.34 -12.17 20.20
C LYS A 161 8.49 -11.27 19.30
N LEU A 162 8.36 -11.63 18.04
CA LEU A 162 7.53 -10.93 17.07
C LEU A 162 6.06 -10.94 17.48
N ALA A 163 5.52 -12.09 17.89
CA ALA A 163 4.14 -12.18 18.38
C ALA A 163 3.94 -11.34 19.64
N GLN A 164 4.87 -11.39 20.61
CA GLN A 164 4.80 -10.55 21.82
C GLN A 164 4.84 -9.06 21.50
N TYR A 165 5.73 -8.63 20.59
CA TYR A 165 5.81 -7.25 20.12
C TYR A 165 4.49 -6.81 19.50
N ARG A 166 3.95 -7.59 18.55
CA ARG A 166 2.67 -7.28 17.88
C ARG A 166 1.49 -7.21 18.85
N THR A 167 1.42 -8.11 19.83
CA THR A 167 0.41 -8.02 20.90
C THR A 167 0.55 -6.71 21.66
N ARG A 168 1.76 -6.33 22.09
CA ARG A 168 1.95 -5.05 22.82
C ARG A 168 1.61 -3.82 21.98
N VAL A 169 1.95 -3.82 20.68
CA VAL A 169 1.58 -2.76 19.73
C VAL A 169 0.06 -2.63 19.64
N MET A 170 -0.66 -3.75 19.51
CA MET A 170 -2.13 -3.76 19.48
C MET A 170 -2.75 -3.06 20.71
N PHE A 171 -2.22 -3.36 21.91
CA PHE A 171 -2.67 -2.73 23.15
C PHE A 171 -2.34 -1.23 23.19
N ASN A 172 -1.12 -0.82 22.80
CA ASN A 172 -0.77 0.60 22.75
C ASN A 172 -1.65 1.37 21.78
N ASN A 173 -1.84 0.87 20.55
CA ASN A 173 -2.67 1.53 19.53
C ASN A 173 -4.11 1.71 20.03
N THR A 174 -4.67 0.71 20.71
CA THR A 174 -6.03 0.80 21.27
C THR A 174 -6.13 1.88 22.35
N ILE A 175 -5.10 2.04 23.17
CA ILE A 175 -5.06 3.11 24.19
C ILE A 175 -4.77 4.47 23.53
N ASP A 176 -3.93 4.52 22.49
CA ASP A 176 -3.60 5.73 21.72
C ASP A 176 -4.86 6.36 21.13
N THR A 177 -5.72 5.59 20.47
CA THR A 177 -6.99 6.10 19.93
C THR A 177 -7.90 6.72 21.02
N GLN A 178 -7.93 6.10 22.21
CA GLN A 178 -8.70 6.64 23.33
C GLN A 178 -8.07 7.92 23.87
N GLU A 179 -6.75 8.02 23.84
CA GLU A 179 -6.01 9.20 24.26
C GLU A 179 -6.19 10.37 23.28
N GLU A 180 -6.11 10.11 21.97
CA GLU A 180 -6.41 11.08 20.91
C GLU A 180 -7.79 11.71 21.13
N SER A 181 -8.81 10.88 21.33
CA SER A 181 -10.17 11.35 21.62
C SER A 181 -10.25 12.24 22.86
N ILE A 182 -9.41 11.98 23.88
CA ILE A 182 -9.33 12.77 25.11
C ILE A 182 -8.60 14.10 24.89
N ILE A 183 -7.56 14.11 24.05
CA ILE A 183 -6.74 15.28 23.71
C ILE A 183 -7.53 16.21 22.78
N ASP A 184 -8.18 15.67 21.76
CA ASP A 184 -9.04 16.41 20.83
C ASP A 184 -10.18 17.12 21.56
N ALA A 185 -10.82 16.44 22.52
CA ALA A 185 -11.85 17.05 23.35
C ALA A 185 -11.34 18.20 24.25
N GLN A 186 -10.03 18.35 24.41
CA GLN A 186 -9.37 19.38 25.21
C GLN A 186 -8.70 20.48 24.37
N SER A 187 -8.59 20.28 23.05
CA SER A 187 -7.99 21.25 22.14
C SER A 187 -9.08 22.00 21.35
N ASP A 188 -8.93 23.31 21.19
CA ASP A 188 -9.81 24.14 20.33
C ASP A 188 -9.34 24.10 18.85
N THR A 189 -8.36 23.25 18.52
CA THR A 189 -7.65 23.28 17.25
C THR A 189 -8.15 22.15 16.35
N SER A 190 -9.10 22.47 15.46
CA SER A 190 -9.41 21.60 14.32
C SER A 190 -8.58 22.03 13.12
N SER A 191 -7.54 21.26 12.77
CA SER A 191 -6.89 21.42 11.47
C SER A 191 -7.79 20.79 10.40
N SER A 192 -8.56 21.62 9.69
CA SER A 192 -9.44 21.18 8.61
C SER A 192 -8.74 21.07 7.25
N GLU A 193 -7.40 21.00 7.22
CA GLU A 193 -6.67 20.88 5.96
C GLU A 193 -6.73 19.44 5.46
N THR A 194 -7.20 19.26 4.22
CA THR A 194 -7.18 17.95 3.56
C THR A 194 -5.73 17.58 3.29
N ALA A 195 -5.23 16.53 3.94
CA ALA A 195 -3.88 16.04 3.75
C ALA A 195 -3.64 15.64 2.28
N ARG A 196 -2.52 16.08 1.71
CA ARG A 196 -2.01 15.63 0.41
C ARG A 196 -1.72 14.13 0.44
N THR A 197 -2.19 13.41 -0.58
CA THR A 197 -1.88 11.98 -0.79
C THR A 197 -0.38 11.72 -0.69
N THR A 198 0.01 10.77 0.17
CA THR A 198 1.39 10.30 0.33
C THR A 198 1.70 9.15 -0.65
N PRO A 199 2.98 8.88 -0.94
CA PRO A 199 3.38 7.65 -1.63
C PRO A 199 2.88 6.40 -0.90
N THR A 200 2.45 5.38 -1.65
CA THR A 200 2.12 4.07 -1.09
C THR A 200 3.37 3.47 -0.44
N GLY A 201 3.22 2.95 0.78
CA GLY A 201 4.31 2.30 1.52
C GLY A 201 5.02 3.18 2.54
N VAL A 202 4.64 4.47 2.67
CA VAL A 202 5.13 5.33 3.76
C VAL A 202 4.88 4.67 5.11
N ASP A 203 5.90 4.69 5.96
CA ASP A 203 5.95 4.14 7.32
C ASP A 203 5.53 2.66 7.42
N THR A 204 5.69 1.90 6.34
CA THR A 204 5.39 0.46 6.35
C THR A 204 6.49 -0.26 7.12
N GLU A 205 6.17 -0.71 8.34
CA GLU A 205 7.10 -1.53 9.12
C GLU A 205 7.37 -2.86 8.41
N SER A 206 8.64 -3.27 8.42
CA SER A 206 9.06 -4.59 7.98
C SER A 206 8.30 -5.67 8.74
N ASP A 207 7.85 -6.69 8.04
CA ASP A 207 7.09 -7.79 8.61
C ASP A 207 7.88 -8.62 9.65
N THR A 208 9.21 -8.59 9.58
CA THR A 208 10.13 -9.28 10.50
C THR A 208 10.61 -8.39 11.66
N TYR A 209 10.32 -7.09 11.63
CA TYR A 209 10.76 -6.17 12.67
C TYR A 209 10.04 -6.43 14.00
N TYR A 210 10.81 -6.40 15.08
CA TYR A 210 10.31 -6.33 16.45
C TYR A 210 11.30 -5.59 17.35
N ASP A 211 10.77 -4.93 18.38
CA ASP A 211 11.57 -4.36 19.47
C ASP A 211 11.33 -5.13 20.77
N GLU A 212 12.36 -5.83 21.26
CA GLU A 212 12.30 -6.59 22.52
C GLU A 212 12.05 -5.70 23.75
N SER A 213 12.45 -4.44 23.67
CA SER A 213 12.28 -3.45 24.74
C SER A 213 10.92 -2.78 24.72
N TYR A 214 10.10 -3.02 23.68
CA TYR A 214 8.76 -2.46 23.57
C TYR A 214 7.86 -2.95 24.71
N LYS A 215 7.11 -2.01 25.31
CA LYS A 215 6.18 -2.26 26.43
C LYS A 215 4.89 -1.48 26.22
N VAL A 216 3.80 -1.97 26.83
CA VAL A 216 2.55 -1.21 26.89
C VAL A 216 2.75 0.00 27.80
N TYR A 217 2.56 1.20 27.26
CA TYR A 217 2.57 2.44 28.01
C TYR A 217 1.19 2.68 28.62
N THR A 218 1.09 2.73 29.96
CA THR A 218 -0.18 2.95 30.67
C THR A 218 -0.25 4.33 31.34
N GLY A 219 0.83 5.12 31.22
CA GLY A 219 1.01 6.38 31.94
C GLY A 219 1.43 6.20 33.40
N SER A 220 1.47 4.97 33.92
CA SER A 220 2.04 4.65 35.24
C SER A 220 3.53 4.29 35.16
N ASN A 221 3.94 3.66 34.07
CA ASN A 221 5.32 3.52 33.65
C ASN A 221 5.80 4.75 32.86
N ALA A 222 7.12 4.93 32.72
CA ALA A 222 7.67 6.01 31.92
C ALA A 222 7.72 5.60 30.43
N ALA A 223 7.25 6.46 29.53
CA ALA A 223 7.29 6.23 28.08
C ALA A 223 8.71 5.92 27.57
N ALA A 224 9.73 6.58 28.14
CA ALA A 224 11.14 6.33 27.82
C ALA A 224 11.64 4.91 28.14
N ASN A 225 10.85 4.11 28.86
CA ASN A 225 11.15 2.71 29.16
C ASN A 225 10.33 1.73 28.29
N CYS A 226 9.61 2.22 27.28
CA CYS A 226 8.74 1.43 26.41
C CYS A 226 9.34 1.17 25.02
N GLY A 227 10.67 1.16 24.92
CA GLY A 227 11.37 0.86 23.66
C GLY A 227 11.08 1.90 22.57
N SER A 228 10.71 1.41 21.38
CA SER A 228 10.38 2.20 20.19
C SER A 228 8.96 2.77 20.18
N TYR A 229 8.23 2.70 21.30
CA TYR A 229 6.91 3.33 21.40
C TYR A 229 7.02 4.87 21.38
N GLU A 230 6.24 5.49 20.51
CA GLU A 230 6.09 6.94 20.42
C GLU A 230 4.73 7.35 20.99
N THR A 231 4.75 8.37 21.85
CA THR A 231 3.52 8.88 22.46
C THR A 231 2.72 9.70 21.45
N VAL A 232 1.39 9.59 21.50
CA VAL A 232 0.45 10.48 20.80
C VAL A 232 0.84 11.96 21.02
N GLU A 233 0.72 12.79 19.98
CA GLU A 233 1.00 14.22 20.09
C GLU A 233 0.17 14.87 21.22
N GLY A 234 0.83 15.65 22.09
CA GLY A 234 0.16 16.25 23.25
C GLY A 234 -0.09 15.28 24.41
N SER A 235 0.34 14.02 24.32
CA SER A 235 0.25 13.05 25.41
C SER A 235 0.96 13.53 26.68
N THR A 236 0.33 13.24 27.81
CA THR A 236 0.86 13.41 29.16
C THR A 236 0.61 12.14 29.95
N PRO A 237 1.35 11.88 31.05
CA PRO A 237 1.04 10.76 31.93
C PRO A 237 -0.43 10.75 32.42
N THR A 238 -1.05 11.93 32.56
CA THR A 238 -2.45 12.05 32.99
C THR A 238 -3.44 11.72 31.89
N THR A 239 -3.24 12.19 30.66
CA THR A 239 -4.11 11.82 29.52
C THR A 239 -4.00 10.33 29.26
N ARG A 240 -2.78 9.78 29.30
CA ARG A 240 -2.54 8.34 29.15
C ARG A 240 -3.23 7.50 30.21
N GLN A 241 -3.09 7.86 31.49
CA GLN A 241 -3.78 7.13 32.57
C GLN A 241 -5.31 7.17 32.43
N ARG A 242 -5.86 8.26 31.92
CA ARG A 242 -7.31 8.37 31.63
C ARG A 242 -7.72 7.48 30.47
N ALA A 243 -6.95 7.46 29.39
CA ALA A 243 -7.17 6.55 28.27
C ALA A 243 -7.08 5.09 28.72
N TYR A 244 -6.02 4.73 29.46
CA TYR A 244 -5.88 3.39 30.02
C TYR A 244 -7.04 3.00 30.97
N SER A 245 -7.53 3.95 31.78
CA SER A 245 -8.69 3.72 32.64
C SER A 245 -9.98 3.50 31.84
N ALA A 246 -10.16 4.18 30.71
CA ALA A 246 -11.28 3.98 29.80
C ALA A 246 -11.19 2.61 29.12
N PHE A 247 -10.00 2.20 28.70
CA PHE A 247 -9.72 0.88 28.17
C PHE A 247 -10.09 -0.22 29.18
N LEU A 248 -9.59 -0.12 30.42
CA LEU A 248 -9.96 -1.05 31.49
C LEU A 248 -11.45 -1.05 31.82
N ALA A 249 -12.12 0.11 31.75
CA ALA A 249 -13.56 0.19 31.96
C ALA A 249 -14.32 -0.57 30.86
N ASN A 250 -13.87 -0.48 29.60
CA ASN A 250 -14.41 -1.24 28.48
C ASN A 250 -14.17 -2.75 28.65
N LEU A 251 -12.96 -3.17 29.04
CA LEU A 251 -12.71 -4.58 29.32
C LEU A 251 -13.62 -5.11 30.44
N ARG A 252 -13.79 -4.34 31.52
CA ARG A 252 -14.68 -4.71 32.64
C ARG A 252 -16.15 -4.75 32.23
N SER A 253 -16.62 -3.82 31.40
CA SER A 253 -18.01 -3.85 30.93
C SER A 253 -18.32 -5.09 30.09
N ASN A 254 -17.29 -5.66 29.45
CA ASN A 254 -17.38 -6.87 28.65
C ASN A 254 -16.91 -8.13 29.39
N ASN A 255 -16.68 -8.06 30.72
CA ASN A 255 -16.14 -9.15 31.56
C ASN A 255 -14.83 -9.78 31.04
N LEU A 256 -14.02 -9.01 30.29
CA LEU A 256 -12.70 -9.41 29.81
C LEU A 256 -11.61 -9.30 30.89
N VAL A 257 -11.91 -8.59 31.99
CA VAL A 257 -11.05 -8.44 33.17
C VAL A 257 -11.93 -8.45 34.43
N SER A 258 -11.58 -9.28 35.41
CA SER A 258 -12.32 -9.42 36.66
C SER A 258 -11.91 -8.35 37.69
N ALA A 259 -12.79 -8.07 38.67
CA ALA A 259 -12.55 -7.03 39.67
C ALA A 259 -11.34 -7.30 40.60
N GLY A 260 -10.82 -8.54 40.61
CA GLY A 260 -9.67 -8.97 41.39
C GLY A 260 -8.34 -9.00 40.62
N ASP A 261 -8.34 -8.75 39.31
CA ASP A 261 -7.14 -8.83 38.48
C ASP A 261 -6.17 -7.69 38.78
N ASP A 262 -4.87 -7.97 38.70
CA ASP A 262 -3.84 -6.95 38.84
C ASP A 262 -3.74 -6.09 37.58
N VAL A 263 -4.56 -5.05 37.53
CA VAL A 263 -4.57 -4.07 36.43
C VAL A 263 -3.33 -3.16 36.39
N THR A 264 -2.33 -3.39 37.25
CA THR A 264 -1.04 -2.69 37.15
C THR A 264 -0.04 -3.43 36.26
N ASP A 265 -0.25 -4.74 36.05
CA ASP A 265 0.51 -5.58 35.12
C ASP A 265 -0.42 -6.08 34.01
N ILE A 266 -0.48 -5.33 32.91
CA ILE A 266 -1.37 -5.63 31.79
C ILE A 266 -1.08 -6.99 31.15
N GLU A 267 0.19 -7.43 31.16
CA GLU A 267 0.60 -8.70 30.54
C GLU A 267 0.14 -9.91 31.37
N SER A 268 -0.23 -9.69 32.65
CA SER A 268 -0.80 -10.71 33.52
C SER A 268 -2.30 -10.94 33.30
N LEU A 269 -2.99 -10.03 32.60
CA LEU A 269 -4.44 -10.11 32.41
C LEU A 269 -4.82 -11.27 31.49
N SER A 270 -5.94 -11.95 31.80
CA SER A 270 -6.47 -13.04 30.98
C SER A 270 -6.73 -12.62 29.53
N TYR A 271 -7.25 -11.39 29.33
CA TYR A 271 -7.44 -10.82 28.00
C TYR A 271 -6.12 -10.68 27.22
N TYR A 272 -5.04 -10.23 27.87
CA TYR A 272 -3.73 -10.15 27.22
C TYR A 272 -3.20 -11.52 26.83
N LYS A 273 -3.31 -12.52 27.72
CA LYS A 273 -2.90 -13.90 27.43
C LYS A 273 -3.71 -14.51 26.29
N LEU A 274 -5.00 -14.19 26.19
CA LEU A 274 -5.86 -14.62 25.08
C LEU A 274 -5.35 -14.08 23.74
N GLU A 275 -5.09 -12.77 23.66
CA GLU A 275 -4.58 -12.11 22.45
C GLU A 275 -3.17 -12.61 22.09
N LEU A 276 -2.32 -12.85 23.09
CA LEU A 276 -1.01 -13.45 22.88
C LEU A 276 -1.10 -14.88 22.34
N ARG A 277 -2.03 -15.69 22.85
CA ARG A 277 -2.26 -17.04 22.34
C ARG A 277 -2.74 -16.99 20.88
N SER A 278 -3.65 -16.08 20.56
CA SER A 278 -4.09 -15.84 19.18
C SER A 278 -2.90 -15.48 18.27
N ALA A 279 -2.02 -14.59 18.73
CA ALA A 279 -0.81 -14.23 17.98
C ALA A 279 0.15 -15.42 17.79
N TYR A 280 0.33 -16.29 18.79
CA TYR A 280 1.12 -17.52 18.65
C TYR A 280 0.48 -18.52 17.69
N GLU A 281 -0.85 -18.67 17.74
CA GLU A 281 -1.59 -19.52 16.80
C GLU A 281 -1.44 -19.02 15.36
N ASP A 282 -1.40 -17.70 15.13
CA ASP A 282 -1.14 -17.12 13.82
C ASP A 282 0.29 -17.42 13.32
N GLN A 283 1.29 -17.37 14.22
CA GLN A 283 2.66 -17.79 13.87
C GLN A 283 2.72 -19.29 13.54
N LEU A 284 2.02 -20.13 14.31
CA LEU A 284 1.95 -21.57 14.04
C LEU A 284 1.29 -21.86 12.68
N ILE A 285 0.19 -21.17 12.37
CA ILE A 285 -0.49 -21.29 11.07
C ILE A 285 0.43 -20.82 9.94
N SER A 286 1.18 -19.74 10.13
CA SER A 286 2.15 -19.24 9.16
C SER A 286 3.26 -20.27 8.93
N LYS A 287 3.79 -20.86 9.99
CA LYS A 287 4.81 -21.93 9.89
C LYS A 287 4.29 -23.18 9.15
N LEU A 288 3.02 -23.54 9.31
CA LEU A 288 2.42 -24.58 8.48
C LEU A 288 2.29 -24.14 7.01
N ALA A 289 1.94 -22.88 6.76
CA ALA A 289 1.89 -22.34 5.41
C ALA A 289 3.26 -22.38 4.72
N ASP A 290 4.35 -22.06 5.42
CA ASP A 290 5.72 -22.19 4.89
C ASP A 290 6.06 -23.64 4.54
N LYS A 291 5.59 -24.59 5.37
CA LYS A 291 5.72 -26.02 5.07
C LYS A 291 4.97 -26.41 3.80
N TYR A 292 3.76 -25.89 3.62
CA TYR A 292 2.98 -26.11 2.40
C TYR A 292 3.56 -25.41 1.18
N GLU A 293 4.17 -24.25 1.34
CA GLU A 293 4.92 -23.58 0.29
C GLU A 293 6.10 -24.45 -0.17
N GLN A 294 6.92 -24.95 0.76
CA GLN A 294 8.00 -25.88 0.43
C GLN A 294 7.48 -27.12 -0.34
N GLU A 295 6.35 -27.69 0.08
CA GLU A 295 5.75 -28.84 -0.61
C GLU A 295 5.22 -28.49 -2.00
N ALA A 296 4.58 -27.33 -2.15
CA ALA A 296 4.03 -26.85 -3.41
C ALA A 296 5.14 -26.58 -4.44
N LEU A 297 6.27 -26.05 -3.97
CA LEU A 297 7.40 -25.65 -4.81
C LEU A 297 8.43 -26.76 -5.04
N ALA A 298 8.30 -27.92 -4.38
CA ALA A 298 9.25 -29.04 -4.51
C ALA A 298 9.40 -29.54 -5.96
N ASP A 299 8.33 -29.43 -6.76
CA ASP A 299 8.31 -29.81 -8.17
C ASP A 299 8.35 -28.60 -9.12
N PHE A 300 8.54 -27.38 -8.60
CA PHE A 300 8.53 -26.12 -9.35
C PHE A 300 9.91 -25.82 -9.96
N THR A 301 10.06 -26.05 -11.27
CA THR A 301 11.37 -25.97 -11.95
C THR A 301 11.50 -24.75 -12.88
N GLU A 302 12.74 -24.35 -13.18
CA GLU A 302 13.06 -23.32 -14.20
C GLU A 302 12.32 -23.56 -15.53
N ASP A 303 12.33 -24.80 -16.02
CA ASP A 303 11.63 -25.18 -17.27
C ASP A 303 10.12 -24.92 -17.19
N GLN A 304 9.50 -25.08 -16.02
CA GLN A 304 8.07 -24.84 -15.84
C GLN A 304 7.77 -23.35 -15.84
N VAL A 305 8.54 -22.52 -15.11
CA VAL A 305 8.35 -21.07 -15.10
C VAL A 305 8.49 -20.51 -16.52
N LYS A 306 9.52 -20.96 -17.24
CA LYS A 306 9.72 -20.56 -18.64
C LYS A 306 8.55 -20.98 -19.53
N THR A 307 8.04 -22.20 -19.35
CA THR A 307 6.87 -22.68 -20.10
C THR A 307 5.63 -21.85 -19.81
N GLU A 308 5.40 -21.45 -18.56
CA GLU A 308 4.28 -20.59 -18.17
C GLU A 308 4.42 -19.18 -18.76
N TYR A 309 5.63 -18.62 -18.77
CA TYR A 309 5.91 -17.35 -19.46
C TYR A 309 5.56 -17.44 -20.96
N ASP A 310 6.10 -18.43 -21.66
CA ASP A 310 5.86 -18.62 -23.10
C ASP A 310 4.36 -18.88 -23.40
N THR A 311 3.68 -19.60 -22.50
CA THR A 311 2.23 -19.86 -22.59
C THR A 311 1.41 -18.59 -22.37
N ALA A 312 1.76 -17.79 -21.37
CA ALA A 312 1.11 -16.51 -21.09
C ALA A 312 1.24 -15.55 -22.27
N LEU A 313 2.45 -15.42 -22.83
CA LEU A 313 2.72 -14.60 -24.00
C LEU A 313 1.90 -15.06 -25.22
N SER A 314 1.86 -16.37 -25.49
CA SER A 314 1.08 -16.94 -26.60
C SER A 314 -0.43 -16.70 -26.44
N ARG A 315 -0.94 -16.87 -25.22
CA ARG A 315 -2.34 -16.60 -24.87
C ARG A 315 -2.68 -15.12 -25.09
N GLN A 316 -1.85 -14.21 -24.60
CA GLN A 316 -2.02 -12.77 -24.78
C GLN A 316 -1.96 -12.37 -26.24
N THR A 317 -0.99 -12.88 -27.00
CA THR A 317 -0.88 -12.64 -28.46
C THR A 317 -2.18 -12.97 -29.20
N THR A 318 -2.86 -14.05 -28.78
CA THR A 318 -4.15 -14.44 -29.38
C THR A 318 -5.30 -13.59 -28.88
N ALA A 319 -5.36 -13.31 -27.57
CA ALA A 319 -6.46 -12.59 -26.93
C ALA A 319 -6.49 -11.10 -27.31
N PHE A 320 -5.33 -10.47 -27.38
CA PHE A 320 -5.18 -9.03 -27.63
C PHE A 320 -5.36 -8.63 -29.09
N ALA A 321 -5.69 -9.59 -29.98
CA ALA A 321 -6.27 -9.26 -31.27
C ALA A 321 -7.64 -8.55 -31.13
N ASP A 322 -8.30 -8.69 -29.96
CA ASP A 322 -9.44 -7.88 -29.55
C ASP A 322 -8.96 -6.68 -28.72
N GLU A 323 -9.17 -5.48 -29.25
CA GLU A 323 -8.68 -4.22 -28.66
C GLU A 323 -9.24 -3.98 -27.25
N SER A 324 -10.55 -4.21 -27.03
CA SER A 324 -11.17 -4.03 -25.71
C SER A 324 -10.61 -4.97 -24.64
N THR A 325 -10.28 -6.21 -25.02
CA THR A 325 -9.62 -7.18 -24.15
C THR A 325 -8.20 -6.71 -23.79
N PHE A 326 -7.48 -6.13 -24.74
CA PHE A 326 -6.16 -5.56 -24.51
C PHE A 326 -6.22 -4.33 -23.59
N GLU A 327 -7.10 -3.37 -23.87
CA GLU A 327 -7.27 -2.15 -23.06
C GLU A 327 -7.57 -2.49 -21.59
N THR A 328 -8.49 -3.43 -21.36
CA THR A 328 -8.81 -3.91 -20.01
C THR A 328 -7.58 -4.51 -19.31
N ALA A 329 -6.74 -5.25 -20.04
CA ALA A 329 -5.52 -5.84 -19.50
C ALA A 329 -4.43 -4.78 -19.23
N LEU A 330 -4.32 -3.78 -20.10
CA LEU A 330 -3.39 -2.65 -19.95
C LEU A 330 -3.74 -1.82 -18.71
N ASP A 331 -5.02 -1.50 -18.52
CA ASP A 331 -5.51 -0.78 -17.33
C ASP A 331 -5.31 -1.58 -16.04
N GLY A 332 -5.37 -2.91 -16.12
CA GLY A 332 -5.20 -3.83 -15.00
C GLY A 332 -3.76 -4.30 -14.75
N MET A 333 -2.76 -3.67 -15.36
CA MET A 333 -1.36 -4.04 -15.18
C MET A 333 -0.87 -3.70 -13.76
N ALA A 334 -0.20 -4.66 -13.12
CA ALA A 334 0.27 -4.58 -11.74
C ALA A 334 1.58 -5.37 -11.55
N ASP A 335 2.08 -5.41 -10.30
CA ASP A 335 3.25 -6.19 -9.89
C ASP A 335 2.97 -7.71 -9.81
N ASP A 336 1.70 -8.13 -9.85
CA ASP A 336 1.25 -9.51 -9.94
C ASP A 336 0.46 -9.85 -11.23
N SER A 337 0.33 -8.89 -12.15
CA SER A 337 -0.44 -9.03 -13.40
C SER A 337 0.23 -8.28 -14.56
N PHE A 338 0.78 -9.03 -15.53
CA PHE A 338 1.65 -8.47 -16.57
C PHE A 338 1.02 -8.47 -17.96
N VAL A 339 1.25 -7.40 -18.72
CA VAL A 339 0.97 -7.34 -20.16
C VAL A 339 2.29 -7.52 -20.91
N LEU A 340 2.47 -8.71 -21.50
CA LEU A 340 3.72 -9.16 -22.13
C LEU A 340 3.80 -8.78 -23.61
N THR A 341 2.67 -8.46 -24.24
CA THR A 341 2.60 -8.05 -25.65
C THR A 341 1.46 -7.08 -25.92
N ALA A 342 1.59 -6.29 -26.98
CA ALA A 342 0.52 -5.44 -27.52
C ALA A 342 0.16 -5.81 -28.97
N PRO A 343 -1.06 -5.48 -29.44
CA PRO A 343 -1.48 -5.73 -30.83
C PRO A 343 -0.75 -4.86 -31.86
N GLU A 344 -0.39 -3.63 -31.48
CA GLU A 344 0.37 -2.69 -32.28
C GLU A 344 1.23 -1.78 -31.39
N ALA A 345 2.05 -0.92 -32.00
CA ALA A 345 2.89 0.03 -31.29
C ALA A 345 2.11 1.30 -30.90
N GLY A 346 2.61 2.03 -29.90
CA GLY A 346 2.04 3.30 -29.44
C GLY A 346 1.22 3.22 -28.17
N TYR A 347 0.94 2.01 -27.67
CA TYR A 347 0.41 1.78 -26.32
C TYR A 347 1.49 1.95 -25.27
N GLY A 348 1.11 2.37 -24.08
CA GLY A 348 2.06 2.52 -22.98
C GLY A 348 1.45 3.17 -21.77
N PHE A 349 2.31 3.72 -20.93
CA PHE A 349 1.94 4.46 -19.74
C PHE A 349 2.66 5.80 -19.68
N VAL A 350 2.00 6.78 -19.09
CA VAL A 350 2.57 8.10 -18.85
C VAL A 350 2.33 8.59 -17.43
N VAL A 351 3.34 9.24 -16.84
CA VAL A 351 3.12 10.13 -15.71
C VAL A 351 2.70 11.49 -16.27
N ASN A 352 1.58 12.00 -15.78
CA ASN A 352 1.08 13.33 -16.09
C ASN A 352 1.25 14.24 -14.87
N ILE A 353 1.84 15.42 -15.06
CA ILE A 353 1.89 16.48 -14.06
C ILE A 353 1.10 17.66 -14.61
N LEU A 354 -0.07 17.92 -14.03
CA LEU A 354 -0.89 19.08 -14.36
C LEU A 354 -0.51 20.28 -13.49
N ILE A 355 -0.07 21.36 -14.14
CA ILE A 355 -0.05 22.71 -13.57
C ILE A 355 -1.31 23.42 -14.08
N PRO A 356 -2.36 23.54 -13.25
CA PRO A 356 -3.66 23.94 -13.74
C PRO A 356 -3.80 25.45 -13.80
N PHE A 357 -4.63 25.94 -14.72
CA PHE A 357 -5.13 27.31 -14.67
C PHE A 357 -5.80 27.60 -13.33
N THR A 358 -5.64 28.83 -12.85
CA THR A 358 -6.44 29.35 -11.73
C THR A 358 -7.93 29.38 -12.12
N THR A 359 -8.82 29.32 -11.14
CA THR A 359 -10.27 29.45 -11.38
C THR A 359 -10.62 30.69 -12.21
N THR A 360 -9.92 31.81 -12.01
CA THR A 360 -10.09 33.02 -12.82
C THR A 360 -9.68 32.79 -14.27
N GLN A 361 -8.50 32.22 -14.51
CA GLN A 361 -8.04 31.92 -15.87
C GLN A 361 -8.93 30.90 -16.59
N THR A 362 -9.42 29.87 -15.87
CA THR A 362 -10.40 28.91 -16.42
C THR A 362 -11.68 29.63 -16.84
N ASN A 363 -12.22 30.51 -15.97
CA ASN A 363 -13.41 31.29 -16.30
C ASN A 363 -13.18 32.23 -17.48
N ASP A 364 -12.02 32.90 -17.53
CA ASP A 364 -11.64 33.78 -18.63
C ASP A 364 -11.57 32.99 -19.95
N LEU A 365 -10.99 31.79 -19.93
CA LEU A 365 -10.89 30.90 -21.09
C LEU A 365 -12.27 30.39 -21.56
N THR A 366 -13.20 30.09 -20.65
CA THR A 366 -14.55 29.63 -21.02
C THR A 366 -15.39 30.68 -21.76
N ASN A 367 -15.02 31.96 -21.67
CA ASN A 367 -15.71 33.05 -22.38
C ASN A 367 -15.28 33.21 -23.85
N TYR A 368 -14.31 32.42 -24.31
CA TYR A 368 -13.83 32.39 -25.70
C TYR A 368 -14.37 31.13 -26.42
N HIS A 369 -14.79 31.26 -27.69
CA HIS A 369 -15.37 30.16 -28.48
C HIS A 369 -14.47 29.78 -29.67
N ASN A 370 -14.52 28.52 -30.12
CA ASN A 370 -13.76 28.00 -31.26
C ASN A 370 -14.42 28.38 -32.61
N ASP A 371 -14.76 29.64 -32.83
CA ASP A 371 -15.62 30.04 -33.94
C ASP A 371 -14.81 30.45 -35.20
N TYR A 372 -14.69 29.51 -36.15
CA TYR A 372 -14.47 29.87 -37.55
C TYR A 372 -15.80 30.36 -38.15
N ASP A 373 -15.89 31.65 -38.47
CA ASP A 373 -17.05 32.20 -39.17
C ASP A 373 -16.96 31.85 -40.67
N SER A 374 -17.56 30.71 -41.04
CA SER A 374 -17.60 30.22 -42.43
C SER A 374 -18.29 31.17 -43.41
N ALA A 375 -19.08 32.14 -42.93
CA ALA A 375 -19.73 33.15 -43.77
C ALA A 375 -18.82 34.36 -44.07
N THR A 376 -17.77 34.58 -43.28
CA THR A 376 -16.83 35.70 -43.48
C THR A 376 -15.39 35.26 -43.73
N GLU A 377 -15.09 33.94 -43.69
CA GLU A 377 -13.73 33.39 -43.74
C GLU A 377 -12.81 34.00 -42.65
N THR A 378 -13.39 34.36 -41.49
CA THR A 378 -12.64 34.97 -40.38
C THR A 378 -12.83 34.24 -39.07
N TRP A 379 -11.75 34.14 -38.30
CA TRP A 379 -11.75 33.57 -36.96
C TRP A 379 -12.27 34.63 -35.97
N ARG A 380 -13.38 34.36 -35.29
CA ARG A 380 -13.85 35.22 -34.19
C ARG A 380 -13.37 34.62 -32.88
N SER A 381 -12.56 35.38 -32.13
CA SER A 381 -12.17 35.07 -30.74
C SER A 381 -11.61 33.65 -30.51
N ASN A 382 -10.46 33.33 -31.09
CA ASN A 382 -9.89 31.97 -31.00
C ASN A 382 -9.42 31.63 -29.57
N LYS A 383 -10.07 30.62 -28.96
CA LYS A 383 -9.77 30.10 -27.61
C LYS A 383 -8.32 29.63 -27.48
N PHE A 384 -7.75 28.98 -28.50
CA PHE A 384 -6.38 28.46 -28.48
C PHE A 384 -5.31 29.55 -28.41
N ALA A 385 -5.46 30.63 -29.18
CA ALA A 385 -4.55 31.77 -29.13
C ALA A 385 -4.59 32.44 -27.75
N TYR A 386 -5.80 32.67 -27.21
CA TYR A 386 -5.96 33.25 -25.88
C TYR A 386 -5.43 32.32 -24.77
N ARG A 387 -5.61 31.00 -24.91
CA ARG A 387 -5.04 30.00 -24.01
C ARG A 387 -3.52 30.11 -23.94
N ALA A 388 -2.85 30.24 -25.08
CA ALA A 388 -1.41 30.43 -25.13
C ALA A 388 -0.99 31.70 -24.36
N GLU A 389 -1.69 32.83 -24.54
CA GLU A 389 -1.42 34.06 -23.79
C GLU A 389 -1.53 33.85 -22.26
N LEU A 390 -2.58 33.14 -21.80
CA LEU A 390 -2.77 32.87 -20.36
C LEU A 390 -1.63 32.02 -19.78
N LEU A 391 -1.14 31.04 -20.53
CA LEU A 391 -0.09 30.11 -20.11
C LEU A 391 1.24 30.79 -19.78
N GLN A 392 1.55 31.93 -20.43
CA GLN A 392 2.77 32.70 -20.13
C GLN A 392 2.83 33.15 -18.67
N SER A 393 1.67 33.48 -18.10
CA SER A 393 1.53 33.95 -16.71
C SER A 393 1.27 32.85 -15.70
N LEU A 394 1.07 31.60 -16.16
CA LEU A 394 0.72 30.49 -15.29
C LEU A 394 1.90 30.10 -14.39
N ARG A 395 1.62 29.83 -13.11
CA ARG A 395 2.63 29.45 -12.12
C ARG A 395 2.12 28.28 -11.28
N GLY A 396 2.94 27.23 -11.17
CA GLY A 396 2.71 26.11 -10.26
C GLY A 396 3.26 26.37 -8.87
N THR A 397 2.87 25.53 -7.92
CA THR A 397 3.37 25.53 -6.53
C THR A 397 3.53 24.09 -6.04
N ASP A 398 4.46 23.85 -5.12
CA ASP A 398 4.61 22.56 -4.45
C ASP A 398 3.41 22.29 -3.52
N GLN A 399 2.77 21.15 -3.68
CA GLN A 399 1.55 20.72 -3.01
C GLN A 399 1.81 19.96 -1.71
N ARG A 400 3.08 19.67 -1.39
CA ARG A 400 3.47 18.85 -0.22
C ARG A 400 3.47 19.61 1.11
N GLY A 401 2.95 20.84 1.15
CA GLY A 401 2.94 21.66 2.38
C GLY A 401 2.26 20.97 3.57
N THR A 402 1.18 20.22 3.31
CA THR A 402 0.45 19.46 4.34
C THR A 402 1.19 18.21 4.82
N TRP A 403 2.28 17.79 4.16
CA TRP A 403 3.16 16.76 4.73
C TRP A 403 4.05 17.32 5.85
N ILE A 404 4.06 18.65 6.02
CA ILE A 404 4.73 19.35 7.13
C ILE A 404 3.69 19.78 8.16
N THR A 405 2.57 20.37 7.71
CA THR A 405 1.54 20.97 8.58
C THR A 405 0.40 20.03 8.96
N GLY A 406 0.39 18.81 8.43
CA GLY A 406 -0.65 17.81 8.67
C GLY A 406 -0.59 17.19 10.06
N ALA A 407 -1.45 16.19 10.30
CA ALA A 407 -1.49 15.45 11.58
C ALA A 407 -0.18 14.69 11.87
N THR A 408 0.55 14.32 10.82
CA THR A 408 1.89 13.75 10.89
C THR A 408 2.84 14.66 10.12
N ASP A 409 3.94 15.08 10.77
CA ASP A 409 5.05 15.76 10.10
C ASP A 409 5.99 14.71 9.52
N TYR A 410 5.98 14.60 8.19
CA TYR A 410 6.86 13.69 7.45
C TYR A 410 8.19 14.34 7.06
N SER A 411 8.39 15.61 7.41
CA SER A 411 9.52 16.39 6.91
C SER A 411 10.76 16.23 7.77
N PHE A 412 11.94 16.36 7.15
CA PHE A 412 13.20 16.34 7.85
C PHE A 412 14.25 17.23 7.15
N ASP A 413 15.31 17.58 7.88
CA ASP A 413 16.35 18.50 7.42
C ASP A 413 17.17 17.90 6.26
N ALA A 414 17.01 18.49 5.07
CA ALA A 414 17.68 18.09 3.84
C ALA A 414 19.22 18.15 3.93
N SER A 415 19.79 18.94 4.85
CA SER A 415 21.24 19.00 5.05
C SER A 415 21.83 17.72 5.64
N LYS A 416 20.99 16.85 6.19
CA LYS A 416 21.38 15.52 6.69
C LYS A 416 21.52 14.48 5.58
N THR A 417 21.03 14.77 4.36
CA THR A 417 21.05 13.84 3.23
C THR A 417 22.03 14.31 2.17
N GLU A 418 23.05 13.49 1.90
CA GLU A 418 23.97 13.73 0.79
C GLU A 418 23.21 13.65 -0.55
N GLY A 419 23.45 14.60 -1.45
CA GLY A 419 22.80 14.62 -2.75
C GLY A 419 21.38 15.20 -2.76
N ALA A 420 20.86 15.76 -1.67
CA ALA A 420 19.57 16.45 -1.70
C ALA A 420 19.53 17.56 -2.77
N TYR A 421 18.54 17.52 -3.66
CA TYR A 421 18.38 18.47 -4.74
C TYR A 421 17.62 19.73 -4.30
N LYS A 422 18.31 20.86 -4.31
CA LYS A 422 17.79 22.16 -3.83
C LYS A 422 17.11 23.00 -4.92
N GLY A 423 16.91 22.46 -6.12
CA GLY A 423 16.40 23.23 -7.26
C GLY A 423 17.38 24.24 -7.83
N THR A 424 16.87 25.08 -8.73
CA THR A 424 17.63 26.14 -9.42
C THR A 424 17.12 27.53 -9.03
N GLY A 425 17.91 28.58 -9.23
CA GLY A 425 17.50 29.98 -9.04
C GLY A 425 17.43 30.49 -7.59
N ASP A 426 16.77 31.63 -7.40
CA ASP A 426 16.92 32.50 -6.22
C ASP A 426 16.46 31.91 -4.87
N ASN A 427 15.66 30.84 -4.88
CA ASN A 427 15.12 30.21 -3.67
C ASN A 427 15.91 28.97 -3.21
N GLN A 428 16.99 28.60 -3.90
CA GLN A 428 17.74 27.37 -3.62
C GLN A 428 18.20 27.24 -2.16
N ASP A 429 18.68 28.34 -1.57
CA ASP A 429 19.17 28.37 -0.18
C ASP A 429 18.06 28.21 0.87
N ALA A 430 16.81 28.51 0.49
CA ALA A 430 15.65 28.41 1.37
C ALA A 430 15.01 27.01 1.39
N ARG A 431 15.40 26.14 0.45
CA ARG A 431 14.87 24.77 0.33
C ARG A 431 15.69 23.82 1.21
N ASN A 432 15.16 23.52 2.39
CA ASN A 432 15.86 22.78 3.44
C ASN A 432 15.11 21.56 3.99
N LEU A 433 13.97 21.18 3.39
CA LEU A 433 13.17 20.05 3.84
C LEU A 433 13.08 18.96 2.77
N LEU A 434 13.30 17.72 3.17
CA LEU A 434 12.93 16.48 2.47
C LEU A 434 11.79 15.78 3.23
N PHE A 435 11.32 14.65 2.71
CA PHE A 435 10.18 13.92 3.28
C PHE A 435 10.47 12.43 3.42
N PHE A 436 9.84 11.81 4.42
CA PHE A 436 9.86 10.37 4.69
C PHE A 436 11.28 9.82 4.96
N GLU A 437 11.98 10.37 5.95
CA GLU A 437 13.33 9.93 6.36
C GLU A 437 13.42 8.40 6.51
N ASP A 438 12.41 7.82 7.15
CA ASP A 438 12.29 6.38 7.40
C ASP A 438 12.08 5.55 6.13
N GLY A 439 11.49 6.11 5.09
CA GLY A 439 11.21 5.42 3.83
C GLY A 439 12.36 5.47 2.82
N ILE A 440 13.37 6.32 3.06
CA ILE A 440 14.46 6.57 2.11
C ILE A 440 15.86 6.32 2.71
N SER A 441 15.95 6.23 4.03
CA SER A 441 17.19 5.86 4.73
C SER A 441 17.26 4.36 4.98
N ASP A 442 18.48 3.82 5.06
CA ASP A 442 18.67 2.44 5.49
C ASP A 442 18.33 2.30 6.97
N ASN A 443 17.18 1.71 7.27
CA ASN A 443 16.80 1.33 8.61
C ASN A 443 16.16 -0.07 8.61
N SER A 444 16.19 -0.73 9.77
CA SER A 444 15.67 -2.10 9.92
C SER A 444 14.18 -2.16 10.26
N ARG A 445 13.55 -1.01 10.54
CA ARG A 445 12.16 -0.94 11.01
C ARG A 445 11.20 -0.80 9.85
N TYR A 446 11.52 0.03 8.87
CA TYR A 446 10.64 0.45 7.79
C TYR A 446 11.15 -0.04 6.44
N GLU A 447 10.21 -0.42 5.58
CA GLU A 447 10.46 -0.75 4.17
C GLU A 447 10.77 0.52 3.38
N ARG A 448 11.60 0.39 2.34
CA ARG A 448 11.82 1.49 1.39
C ARG A 448 10.53 1.79 0.64
N ILE A 449 10.25 3.07 0.41
CA ILE A 449 9.07 3.49 -0.36
C ILE A 449 9.29 3.11 -1.84
N PRO A 450 8.44 2.25 -2.42
CA PRO A 450 8.59 1.86 -3.82
C PRO A 450 8.42 3.05 -4.77
N ASN A 451 9.29 3.16 -5.76
CA ASN A 451 9.20 4.13 -6.85
C ASN A 451 9.11 5.60 -6.40
N TYR A 452 9.73 5.94 -5.27
CA TYR A 452 9.83 7.30 -4.74
C TYR A 452 11.29 7.60 -4.41
N PHE A 453 11.86 8.64 -5.02
CA PHE A 453 13.30 8.87 -4.93
C PHE A 453 13.72 9.65 -3.67
N GLY A 454 12.89 10.61 -3.21
CA GLY A 454 13.03 11.29 -1.94
C GLY A 454 14.18 12.31 -1.84
N MET A 455 14.68 12.80 -2.97
CA MET A 455 15.79 13.76 -3.00
C MET A 455 15.36 15.16 -3.46
N TYR A 456 14.10 15.38 -3.82
CA TYR A 456 13.58 16.67 -4.28
C TYR A 456 13.03 17.47 -3.11
N THR A 457 13.82 18.45 -2.65
CA THR A 457 13.45 19.32 -1.53
C THR A 457 12.11 20.03 -1.75
N TYR A 458 11.40 20.35 -0.66
CA TYR A 458 10.19 21.18 -0.72
C TYR A 458 10.49 22.53 -1.39
N ASN A 459 9.80 22.87 -2.47
CA ASN A 459 9.97 24.16 -3.14
C ASN A 459 9.17 25.25 -2.42
N GLY A 460 9.69 25.72 -1.30
CA GLY A 460 9.04 26.71 -0.46
C GLY A 460 9.80 26.99 0.82
N THR A 461 9.10 27.55 1.80
CA THR A 461 9.62 27.81 3.15
C THR A 461 8.65 27.31 4.19
N TYR A 462 9.15 26.91 5.34
CA TYR A 462 8.34 26.54 6.50
C TYR A 462 8.60 27.49 7.67
N ASN A 463 7.53 27.93 8.33
CA ASN A 463 7.59 28.72 9.55
C ASN A 463 7.07 27.89 10.72
N GLU A 464 7.99 27.31 11.48
CA GLU A 464 7.72 26.44 12.65
C GLU A 464 6.84 27.15 13.70
N ASP A 465 7.16 28.40 14.04
CA ASP A 465 6.41 29.18 15.05
C ASP A 465 4.92 29.34 14.73
N LYS A 466 4.55 29.31 13.44
CA LYS A 466 3.17 29.47 12.97
C LYS A 466 2.55 28.19 12.44
N ASN A 467 3.34 27.12 12.33
CA ASN A 467 3.01 25.92 11.57
C ASN A 467 2.46 26.23 10.16
N VAL A 468 3.19 27.04 9.39
CA VAL A 468 2.78 27.44 8.02
C VAL A 468 3.85 27.09 7.01
N ALA A 469 3.51 26.21 6.07
CA ALA A 469 4.27 26.00 4.84
C ALA A 469 3.83 27.01 3.76
N THR A 470 4.79 27.71 3.15
CA THR A 470 4.56 28.67 2.06
C THR A 470 5.29 28.21 0.81
N PRO A 471 4.59 27.65 -0.20
CA PRO A 471 5.22 27.17 -1.41
C PRO A 471 5.68 28.35 -2.29
N ALA A 472 6.82 28.17 -2.95
CA ALA A 472 7.30 29.09 -3.98
C ALA A 472 6.57 28.85 -5.30
N ARG A 473 6.50 29.90 -6.12
CA ARG A 473 5.91 29.84 -7.46
C ARG A 473 6.96 29.49 -8.50
N ILE A 474 6.61 28.59 -9.41
CA ILE A 474 7.47 28.17 -10.53
C ILE A 474 6.73 28.35 -11.85
N ASP A 475 7.38 28.90 -12.89
CA ASP A 475 6.86 28.88 -14.25
C ASP A 475 7.28 27.63 -15.00
N ILE A 476 6.69 27.41 -16.17
CA ILE A 476 6.91 26.19 -16.93
C ILE A 476 8.37 26.02 -17.39
N ASP A 477 9.03 27.10 -17.77
CA ASP A 477 10.43 27.05 -18.21
C ASP A 477 11.37 26.67 -17.08
N ARG A 478 11.16 27.27 -15.90
CA ARG A 478 11.93 26.91 -14.70
C ARG A 478 11.59 25.49 -14.24
N PHE A 479 10.35 25.05 -14.36
CA PHE A 479 9.98 23.67 -14.06
C PHE A 479 10.71 22.67 -14.97
N ILE A 480 10.71 22.90 -16.29
CA ILE A 480 11.43 22.06 -17.26
C ILE A 480 12.92 21.99 -16.92
N ALA A 481 13.55 23.16 -16.68
CA ALA A 481 14.96 23.22 -16.29
C ALA A 481 15.22 22.49 -14.96
N GLU A 482 14.40 22.71 -13.93
CA GLU A 482 14.55 22.02 -12.64
C GLU A 482 14.36 20.52 -12.76
N MET A 483 13.43 20.04 -13.61
CA MET A 483 13.19 18.62 -13.88
C MET A 483 14.40 17.97 -14.55
N GLU A 484 14.89 18.54 -15.65
CA GLU A 484 16.05 17.99 -16.36
C GLU A 484 17.33 18.03 -15.50
N ASP A 485 17.56 19.14 -14.79
CA ASP A 485 18.69 19.26 -13.85
C ASP A 485 18.59 18.26 -12.70
N TYR A 486 17.38 18.01 -12.20
CA TYR A 486 17.16 17.01 -11.15
C TYR A 486 17.52 15.62 -11.66
N LEU A 487 16.97 15.21 -12.80
CA LEU A 487 17.27 13.91 -13.42
C LEU A 487 18.77 13.74 -13.67
N ASN A 488 19.41 14.75 -14.25
CA ASN A 488 20.84 14.72 -14.57
C ASN A 488 21.75 14.74 -13.34
N SER A 489 21.34 15.42 -12.26
CA SER A 489 22.10 15.42 -11.00
C SER A 489 22.24 14.02 -10.40
N LYS A 490 21.33 13.11 -10.76
CA LYS A 490 21.23 11.74 -10.22
C LYS A 490 21.81 10.67 -11.12
N ALA A 491 21.99 10.96 -12.41
CA ALA A 491 22.68 10.11 -13.36
C ALA A 491 24.13 9.75 -12.95
N ALA A 492 24.76 10.56 -12.09
CA ALA A 492 26.15 10.38 -11.66
C ALA A 492 26.31 9.87 -10.21
N GLN A 493 25.23 9.79 -9.41
CA GLN A 493 25.31 9.47 -7.97
C GLN A 493 24.73 8.11 -7.60
N ASP A 494 23.58 7.72 -8.17
CA ASP A 494 22.74 6.67 -7.56
C ASP A 494 22.31 5.55 -8.52
N ALA A 495 22.58 5.68 -9.83
CA ALA A 495 22.34 4.59 -10.77
C ALA A 495 23.48 3.58 -10.66
N VAL A 496 23.21 2.44 -10.03
CA VAL A 496 24.18 1.38 -9.79
C VAL A 496 24.66 0.83 -11.13
N THR A 497 25.91 1.10 -11.50
CA THR A 497 26.68 0.18 -12.35
C THR A 497 27.90 -0.30 -11.60
N LYS A 498 28.31 -1.52 -11.96
CA LYS A 498 29.52 -2.21 -11.51
C LYS A 498 30.83 -1.42 -11.73
N ASP A 499 30.82 -0.30 -12.46
CA ASP A 499 32.04 0.35 -12.98
C ASP A 499 32.06 1.90 -13.00
N GLY A 500 31.04 2.61 -12.46
CA GLY A 500 31.16 4.05 -12.14
C GLY A 500 31.17 5.06 -13.29
N ASP A 501 30.48 4.80 -14.40
CA ASP A 501 30.19 5.77 -15.48
C ASP A 501 28.71 6.22 -15.42
N THR A 502 28.42 7.45 -15.85
CA THR A 502 27.05 8.00 -16.00
C THR A 502 26.18 7.07 -16.84
N THR A 503 24.96 6.75 -16.41
CA THR A 503 24.10 5.74 -17.06
C THR A 503 22.97 6.31 -17.90
N TYR A 504 22.67 7.60 -17.79
CA TYR A 504 21.68 8.28 -18.62
C TYR A 504 21.88 9.80 -18.68
N SER A 505 21.18 10.49 -19.59
CA SER A 505 21.10 11.95 -19.62
C SER A 505 19.73 12.44 -20.10
N ALA A 506 19.13 13.39 -19.40
CA ALA A 506 17.89 14.06 -19.77
C ALA A 506 18.17 15.37 -20.50
N SER A 507 17.54 15.60 -21.65
CA SER A 507 17.59 16.89 -22.34
C SER A 507 16.43 17.05 -23.31
N GLY A 508 16.05 18.29 -23.61
CA GLY A 508 15.04 18.58 -24.60
C GLY A 508 15.27 19.90 -25.33
N SER A 509 14.21 20.36 -26.00
CA SER A 509 14.20 21.63 -26.71
C SER A 509 12.79 22.18 -26.81
N TYR A 510 12.69 23.50 -26.90
CA TYR A 510 11.47 24.14 -27.37
C TYR A 510 11.19 23.69 -28.79
N VAL A 511 9.92 23.49 -29.14
CA VAL A 511 9.52 22.96 -30.44
C VAL A 511 8.44 23.80 -31.11
N ASN A 512 8.40 23.70 -32.43
CA ASN A 512 7.27 24.09 -33.24
C ASN A 512 6.70 22.84 -33.92
N GLY A 513 5.45 22.52 -33.61
CA GLY A 513 4.70 21.48 -34.32
C GLY A 513 4.27 21.96 -35.71
N GLU A 514 4.26 21.08 -36.69
CA GLU A 514 3.66 21.29 -38.00
C GLU A 514 3.28 19.95 -38.62
N ASP A 515 1.98 19.73 -38.88
CA ASP A 515 1.43 18.52 -39.50
C ASP A 515 1.93 17.24 -38.82
N GLY A 516 1.82 17.22 -37.48
CA GLY A 516 2.24 16.10 -36.64
C GLY A 516 3.76 15.96 -36.41
N THR A 517 4.58 16.84 -36.98
CA THR A 517 6.04 16.83 -36.83
C THR A 517 6.49 17.90 -35.85
N LEU A 518 7.34 17.55 -34.87
CA LEU A 518 7.95 18.51 -33.95
C LEU A 518 9.35 18.90 -34.42
N THR A 519 9.57 20.19 -34.67
CA THR A 519 10.88 20.73 -35.05
C THR A 519 11.46 21.58 -33.92
N PRO A 520 12.68 21.30 -33.43
CA PRO A 520 13.35 22.13 -32.44
C PRO A 520 13.51 23.58 -32.91
N ILE A 521 13.31 24.52 -32.00
CA ILE A 521 13.54 25.96 -32.22
C ILE A 521 14.59 26.50 -31.27
N ASP A 522 15.19 27.64 -31.62
CA ASP A 522 16.07 28.37 -30.71
C ASP A 522 15.30 28.81 -29.47
N ALA A 523 15.85 28.58 -28.27
CA ALA A 523 15.26 29.00 -27.00
C ALA A 523 14.99 30.51 -26.93
N ALA A 524 15.75 31.32 -27.67
CA ALA A 524 15.49 32.76 -27.80
C ALA A 524 14.14 33.09 -28.47
N ASN A 525 13.55 32.14 -29.21
CA ASN A 525 12.30 32.30 -29.95
C ASN A 525 11.11 31.61 -29.26
N LYS A 526 11.28 31.03 -28.06
CA LYS A 526 10.20 30.30 -27.36
C LYS A 526 8.93 31.14 -27.14
N ASP A 527 9.10 32.45 -26.93
CA ASP A 527 8.00 33.38 -26.69
C ASP A 527 7.07 33.53 -27.91
N GLU A 528 7.51 33.13 -29.11
CA GLU A 528 6.65 33.07 -30.29
C GLU A 528 5.43 32.17 -30.07
N TYR A 529 5.56 31.12 -29.24
CA TYR A 529 4.46 30.23 -28.87
C TYR A 529 3.25 30.98 -28.32
N TYR A 530 3.48 31.98 -27.46
CA TYR A 530 2.43 32.75 -26.78
C TYR A 530 1.73 33.78 -27.68
N SER A 531 2.25 34.01 -28.87
CA SER A 531 1.77 35.06 -29.80
C SER A 531 1.27 34.51 -31.13
N ARG A 532 1.08 33.18 -31.22
CA ARG A 532 0.64 32.50 -32.45
C ARG A 532 -0.75 32.97 -32.88
N PRO A 533 -0.95 33.37 -34.15
CA PRO A 533 -2.27 33.70 -34.66
C PRO A 533 -3.15 32.45 -34.71
N ALA A 534 -4.46 32.66 -34.65
CA ALA A 534 -5.49 31.62 -34.69
C ALA A 534 -5.31 30.61 -35.85
N SER A 535 -4.88 31.09 -37.02
CA SER A 535 -4.67 30.25 -38.21
C SER A 535 -3.60 29.17 -38.03
N ASP A 536 -2.64 29.38 -37.13
CA ASP A 536 -1.49 28.48 -36.99
C ASP A 536 -1.85 27.18 -36.27
N TYR A 537 -3.00 27.12 -35.58
CA TYR A 537 -3.50 25.93 -34.90
C TYR A 537 -4.27 24.97 -35.82
N TYR A 538 -4.42 25.31 -37.10
CA TYR A 538 -5.21 24.52 -38.04
C TYR A 538 -4.41 24.11 -39.27
N ASN A 539 -4.64 22.89 -39.70
CA ASN A 539 -4.17 22.38 -40.97
C ASN A 539 -4.89 23.08 -42.14
N ALA A 540 -4.37 22.88 -43.36
CA ALA A 540 -4.97 23.44 -44.57
C ALA A 540 -6.42 23.00 -44.85
N ASP A 541 -6.85 21.88 -44.27
CA ASP A 541 -8.21 21.35 -44.34
C ASP A 541 -9.13 21.87 -43.20
N ASN A 542 -8.64 22.78 -42.36
CA ASN A 542 -9.27 23.33 -41.17
C ASN A 542 -9.49 22.33 -40.02
N THR A 543 -8.84 21.17 -40.04
CA THR A 543 -8.70 20.33 -38.83
C THR A 543 -7.69 20.95 -37.87
N VAL A 544 -7.84 20.68 -36.58
CA VAL A 544 -6.90 21.16 -35.56
C VAL A 544 -5.58 20.39 -35.68
N ASP A 545 -4.45 21.11 -35.73
CA ASP A 545 -3.12 20.51 -35.65
C ASP A 545 -2.69 20.42 -34.20
N TYR A 546 -2.95 19.26 -33.57
CA TYR A 546 -2.66 19.08 -32.15
C TYR A 546 -1.15 19.15 -31.81
N SER A 547 -0.26 18.99 -32.80
CA SER A 547 1.18 19.17 -32.61
C SER A 547 1.55 20.61 -32.25
N LYS A 548 0.71 21.59 -32.61
CA LYS A 548 0.90 23.01 -32.30
C LYS A 548 0.78 23.33 -30.82
N PHE A 549 0.19 22.44 -30.01
CA PHE A 549 0.04 22.62 -28.57
C PHE A 549 1.24 22.11 -27.77
N ILE A 550 2.17 21.41 -28.41
CA ILE A 550 3.41 20.99 -27.76
C ILE A 550 4.38 22.17 -27.75
N TYR A 551 4.76 22.58 -26.55
CA TYR A 551 5.67 23.69 -26.29
C TYR A 551 7.12 23.25 -26.19
N TYR A 552 7.34 22.09 -25.57
CA TYR A 552 8.66 21.52 -25.31
C TYR A 552 8.61 20.01 -25.51
N ALA A 553 9.69 19.43 -26.05
CA ALA A 553 9.86 17.99 -26.18
C ALA A 553 11.29 17.61 -25.82
N GLY A 554 11.45 16.49 -25.12
CA GLY A 554 12.75 15.98 -24.72
C GLY A 554 12.72 14.48 -24.49
N SER A 555 13.88 13.96 -24.13
CA SER A 555 14.02 12.55 -23.80
C SER A 555 15.10 12.32 -22.75
N VAL A 556 15.00 11.18 -22.09
CA VAL A 556 16.06 10.57 -21.31
C VAL A 556 16.75 9.55 -22.19
N ASN A 557 18.03 9.79 -22.45
CA ASN A 557 18.88 8.85 -23.17
C ASN A 557 19.50 7.88 -22.17
N PHE A 558 19.04 6.63 -22.17
CA PHE A 558 19.60 5.54 -21.36
C PHE A 558 20.78 4.90 -22.08
N ASP A 559 21.91 4.73 -21.39
CA ASP A 559 23.08 4.09 -21.96
C ASP A 559 22.80 2.60 -22.21
N GLY A 560 22.83 2.19 -23.48
CA GLY A 560 22.42 0.84 -23.90
C GLY A 560 20.94 0.72 -24.27
N GLY A 561 20.16 1.79 -24.12
CA GLY A 561 18.72 1.83 -24.37
C GLY A 561 17.90 1.43 -23.13
N PHE A 562 16.61 1.75 -23.16
CA PHE A 562 15.68 1.43 -22.08
C PHE A 562 15.49 -0.09 -21.92
N ASN A 563 15.65 -0.59 -20.69
CA ASN A 563 15.40 -1.99 -20.32
C ASN A 563 14.15 -2.12 -19.45
N ALA A 564 13.05 -2.59 -20.05
CA ALA A 564 11.80 -2.82 -19.33
C ALA A 564 11.92 -3.83 -18.17
N ASN A 565 12.86 -4.79 -18.26
CA ASN A 565 13.05 -5.77 -17.19
C ASN A 565 13.67 -5.18 -15.92
N GLU A 566 14.23 -3.97 -15.98
CA GLU A 566 14.89 -3.29 -14.87
C GLU A 566 14.09 -2.09 -14.33
N MET A 567 12.88 -1.84 -14.85
CA MET A 567 12.04 -0.70 -14.48
C MET A 567 11.78 -0.56 -12.97
N PHE A 568 11.66 -1.69 -12.27
CA PHE A 568 11.42 -1.73 -10.82
C PHE A 568 12.64 -2.23 -10.02
N LEU A 569 13.77 -2.45 -10.69
CA LEU A 569 15.02 -2.81 -10.02
C LEU A 569 15.58 -1.57 -9.34
N ALA A 570 15.55 -1.55 -8.00
CA ALA A 570 16.02 -0.41 -7.24
C ALA A 570 17.45 0.00 -7.64
N GLY A 571 17.62 1.27 -8.02
CA GLY A 571 18.91 1.82 -8.45
C GLY A 571 19.28 1.57 -9.92
N SER A 572 18.44 0.91 -10.72
CA SER A 572 18.58 0.94 -12.20
C SER A 572 18.34 2.35 -12.73
N ALA A 573 18.83 2.65 -13.94
CA ALA A 573 18.63 3.96 -14.56
C ALA A 573 17.13 4.25 -14.78
N GLU A 574 16.38 3.25 -15.25
CA GLU A 574 14.95 3.29 -15.47
C GLU A 574 14.19 3.59 -14.17
N ASN A 575 14.52 2.86 -13.10
CA ASN A 575 13.85 3.01 -11.81
C ASN A 575 14.14 4.37 -11.16
N VAL A 576 15.38 4.84 -11.21
CA VAL A 576 15.77 6.15 -10.66
C VAL A 576 15.03 7.28 -11.37
N VAL A 577 15.00 7.27 -12.71
CA VAL A 577 14.31 8.29 -13.50
C VAL A 577 12.81 8.24 -13.24
N TYR A 578 12.20 7.05 -13.23
CA TYR A 578 10.79 6.90 -12.92
C TYR A 578 10.45 7.41 -11.51
N SER A 579 11.24 7.03 -10.51
CA SER A 579 11.04 7.44 -9.11
C SER A 579 11.17 8.96 -8.93
N ALA A 580 12.10 9.60 -9.65
CA ALA A 580 12.30 11.05 -9.61
C ALA A 580 11.13 11.80 -10.29
N ILE A 581 10.65 11.31 -11.43
CA ILE A 581 9.44 11.87 -12.09
C ILE A 581 8.21 11.67 -11.21
N ASN A 582 8.06 10.49 -10.59
CA ASN A 582 6.96 10.21 -9.68
C ASN A 582 6.99 11.15 -8.46
N GLU A 583 8.17 11.39 -7.88
CA GLU A 583 8.34 12.38 -6.80
C GLU A 583 7.94 13.81 -7.24
N LEU A 584 8.32 14.24 -8.44
CA LEU A 584 7.87 15.52 -9.00
C LEU A 584 6.36 15.56 -9.19
N SER A 585 5.72 14.44 -9.50
CA SER A 585 4.26 14.35 -9.57
C SER A 585 3.60 14.56 -8.20
N PHE A 586 4.16 13.99 -7.12
CA PHE A 586 3.69 14.29 -5.77
C PHE A 586 3.89 15.75 -5.39
N ALA A 587 4.98 16.37 -5.84
CA ALA A 587 5.27 17.77 -5.61
C ALA A 587 4.30 18.71 -6.36
N TYR A 588 4.00 18.49 -7.64
CA TYR A 588 3.33 19.51 -8.45
C TYR A 588 1.99 19.12 -9.06
N ASN A 589 1.70 17.81 -9.19
CA ASN A 589 0.51 17.39 -9.91
C ASN A 589 -0.75 17.71 -9.12
N THR A 590 -1.67 18.48 -9.69
CA THR A 590 -2.96 18.76 -9.05
C THR A 590 -4.03 17.72 -9.40
N ASP A 591 -3.79 16.88 -10.41
CA ASP A 591 -4.63 15.73 -10.73
C ASP A 591 -4.18 14.51 -9.93
N THR A 592 -4.81 14.30 -8.77
CA THR A 592 -4.38 13.24 -7.84
C THR A 592 -4.73 11.82 -8.31
N ALA A 593 -5.50 11.65 -9.39
CA ALA A 593 -5.90 10.32 -9.88
C ALA A 593 -4.70 9.51 -10.39
N GLY A 594 -3.63 10.17 -10.83
CA GLY A 594 -2.40 9.53 -11.32
C GLY A 594 -1.38 9.18 -10.24
N LEU A 595 -1.59 9.63 -8.98
CA LEU A 595 -0.67 9.33 -7.88
C LEU A 595 -0.83 7.87 -7.45
N ASN A 596 0.27 7.23 -7.04
CA ASN A 596 0.31 5.81 -6.61
C ASN A 596 -0.14 4.80 -7.68
N THR A 597 -0.18 5.20 -8.96
CA THR A 597 -0.42 4.28 -10.07
C THR A 597 0.85 3.47 -10.38
N TYR A 598 0.68 2.25 -10.90
CA TYR A 598 1.80 1.32 -11.09
C TYR A 598 2.85 1.81 -12.08
N LEU A 599 2.42 2.30 -13.25
CA LEU A 599 3.28 2.89 -14.28
C LEU A 599 2.81 4.28 -14.74
N GLY A 600 1.72 4.81 -14.18
CA GLY A 600 1.05 6.02 -14.68
C GLY A 600 -0.31 5.73 -15.32
N TYR A 601 -0.83 6.70 -16.07
CA TYR A 601 -2.03 6.53 -16.88
C TYR A 601 -1.75 5.64 -18.07
N SER A 602 -2.60 4.65 -18.30
CA SER A 602 -2.60 3.86 -19.54
C SER A 602 -2.91 4.77 -20.73
N VAL A 603 -2.22 4.51 -21.83
CA VAL A 603 -2.37 5.23 -23.11
C VAL A 603 -2.76 4.23 -24.17
N ILE A 604 -3.92 4.47 -24.79
CA ILE A 604 -4.44 3.69 -25.92
C ILE A 604 -4.25 4.44 -27.24
N THR A 605 -4.24 3.71 -28.36
CA THR A 605 -4.05 4.31 -29.70
C THR A 605 -5.35 4.84 -30.32
N GLY A 606 -6.51 4.42 -29.79
CA GLY A 606 -7.83 4.92 -30.14
C GLY A 606 -8.21 6.24 -29.44
N ASN A 607 -9.40 6.75 -29.79
CA ASN A 607 -9.96 7.95 -29.18
C ASN A 607 -10.47 7.67 -27.76
N THR A 608 -10.24 8.59 -26.85
CA THR A 608 -10.68 8.53 -25.45
C THR A 608 -11.63 9.68 -25.09
N ASP A 609 -12.07 9.73 -23.83
CA ASP A 609 -12.78 10.88 -23.26
C ASP A 609 -11.81 11.98 -22.74
N TYR A 610 -10.49 11.83 -22.93
CA TYR A 610 -9.52 12.86 -22.60
C TYR A 610 -9.60 14.05 -23.57
N VAL A 611 -9.00 15.18 -23.18
CA VAL A 611 -8.87 16.32 -24.11
C VAL A 611 -7.89 15.97 -25.22
N ASP A 612 -8.27 16.28 -26.45
CA ASP A 612 -7.54 15.87 -27.66
C ASP A 612 -6.05 16.28 -27.64
N GLU A 613 -5.71 17.44 -27.08
CA GLU A 613 -4.31 17.88 -26.97
C GLU A 613 -3.48 16.96 -26.06
N PHE A 614 -4.07 16.55 -24.94
CA PHE A 614 -3.42 15.63 -24.00
C PHE A 614 -3.29 14.25 -24.63
N GLU A 615 -4.36 13.73 -25.23
CA GLU A 615 -4.39 12.43 -25.88
C GLU A 615 -3.30 12.36 -26.98
N TYR A 616 -3.26 13.37 -27.86
CA TYR A 616 -2.25 13.45 -28.92
C TYR A 616 -0.83 13.40 -28.35
N ALA A 617 -0.55 14.19 -27.30
CA ALA A 617 0.76 14.30 -26.68
C ALA A 617 1.18 13.01 -25.95
N ALA A 618 0.26 12.37 -25.23
CA ALA A 618 0.49 11.10 -24.56
C ALA A 618 0.79 9.97 -25.56
N GLN A 619 -0.02 9.84 -26.62
CA GLN A 619 0.24 8.88 -27.68
C GLN A 619 1.54 9.20 -28.43
N TYR A 620 1.87 10.48 -28.60
CA TYR A 620 3.13 10.90 -29.24
C TYR A 620 4.35 10.38 -28.49
N VAL A 621 4.43 10.59 -27.17
CA VAL A 621 5.57 10.09 -26.39
C VAL A 621 5.62 8.56 -26.32
N CYS A 622 4.47 7.88 -26.21
CA CYS A 622 4.43 6.41 -26.24
C CYS A 622 4.89 5.83 -27.58
N ARG A 623 4.59 6.48 -28.71
CA ARG A 623 5.13 6.08 -30.02
C ARG A 623 6.64 6.24 -30.11
N LEU A 624 7.22 7.24 -29.46
CA LEU A 624 8.66 7.46 -29.43
C LEU A 624 9.40 6.51 -28.49
N GLY A 625 8.73 6.06 -27.42
CA GLY A 625 9.27 5.11 -26.46
C GLY A 625 9.35 5.64 -25.04
N ALA A 626 9.58 4.74 -24.08
CA ALA A 626 9.89 5.09 -22.69
C ALA A 626 11.06 6.08 -22.59
N GLY A 627 10.98 7.01 -21.64
CA GLY A 627 11.95 8.09 -21.45
C GLY A 627 11.66 9.37 -22.22
N ASN A 628 10.76 9.36 -23.21
CA ASN A 628 10.35 10.58 -23.92
C ASN A 628 9.35 11.38 -23.10
N TYR A 629 9.45 12.71 -23.17
CA TYR A 629 8.53 13.61 -22.49
C TYR A 629 8.21 14.85 -23.31
N VAL A 630 7.03 15.42 -23.05
CA VAL A 630 6.55 16.64 -23.69
C VAL A 630 5.83 17.54 -22.68
N VAL A 631 5.83 18.83 -22.99
CA VAL A 631 5.00 19.83 -22.33
C VAL A 631 3.93 20.29 -23.32
N VAL A 632 2.67 20.04 -22.99
CA VAL A 632 1.53 20.35 -23.85
C VAL A 632 0.53 21.28 -23.17
N ALA A 633 -0.01 22.21 -23.94
CA ALA A 633 -1.08 23.10 -23.52
C ALA A 633 -2.46 22.47 -23.71
N THR A 634 -3.26 22.45 -22.66
CA THR A 634 -4.68 22.03 -22.72
C THR A 634 -5.58 23.11 -22.12
N ASP A 635 -6.88 22.91 -22.21
CA ASP A 635 -7.87 23.76 -21.53
C ASP A 635 -7.74 23.78 -20.00
N TYR A 636 -6.97 22.85 -19.42
CA TYR A 636 -6.72 22.78 -17.99
C TYR A 636 -5.43 23.47 -17.58
N GLY A 637 -4.48 23.71 -18.48
CA GLY A 637 -3.20 24.35 -18.18
C GLY A 637 -2.03 23.69 -18.89
N TRP A 638 -0.88 23.62 -18.21
CA TRP A 638 0.28 22.87 -18.70
C TRP A 638 0.23 21.43 -18.20
N HIS A 639 0.34 20.49 -19.13
CA HIS A 639 0.61 19.10 -18.81
C HIS A 639 2.05 18.78 -19.15
N ILE A 640 2.78 18.24 -18.18
CA ILE A 640 4.08 17.61 -18.40
C ILE A 640 3.83 16.10 -18.44
N ILE A 641 4.09 15.49 -19.59
CA ILE A 641 3.79 14.09 -19.85
C ILE A 641 5.10 13.37 -20.07
N TYR A 642 5.41 12.39 -19.21
CA TYR A 642 6.60 11.54 -19.31
C TYR A 642 6.18 10.10 -19.59
N CYS A 643 6.69 9.49 -20.67
CA CYS A 643 6.46 8.09 -20.99
C CYS A 643 7.31 7.20 -20.09
N THR A 644 6.66 6.44 -19.22
CA THR A 644 7.31 5.51 -18.29
C THR A 644 7.61 4.17 -18.95
N PHE A 645 6.70 3.70 -19.80
CA PHE A 645 6.78 2.42 -20.49
C PHE A 645 5.96 2.47 -21.78
N SER A 646 6.37 1.74 -22.81
CA SER A 646 5.63 1.68 -24.08
C SER A 646 5.96 0.46 -24.92
N PHE A 647 4.99 0.00 -25.69
CA PHE A 647 5.18 -0.93 -26.79
C PHE A 647 5.52 -0.14 -28.06
N THR A 648 6.70 -0.37 -28.65
CA THR A 648 7.22 0.44 -29.76
C THR A 648 7.31 -0.35 -31.05
N GLU A 649 7.46 0.36 -32.17
CA GLU A 649 7.68 -0.29 -33.47
C GLU A 649 8.97 -1.12 -33.41
N GLY A 650 8.85 -2.43 -33.69
CA GLY A 650 9.96 -3.37 -33.60
C GLY A 650 10.20 -3.99 -32.22
N ASN A 651 9.48 -3.55 -31.17
CA ASN A 651 9.52 -4.17 -29.85
C ASN A 651 8.14 -4.17 -29.18
N LEU A 652 7.29 -5.12 -29.60
CA LEU A 652 5.98 -5.36 -28.99
C LEU A 652 6.03 -6.32 -27.81
N THR A 653 7.18 -6.92 -27.50
CA THR A 653 7.38 -7.85 -26.37
C THR A 653 8.58 -7.39 -25.53
N PRO A 654 8.45 -6.27 -24.80
CA PRO A 654 9.58 -5.62 -24.15
C PRO A 654 10.11 -6.38 -22.92
N PHE A 655 9.30 -7.27 -22.35
CA PHE A 655 9.70 -8.13 -21.24
C PHE A 655 10.32 -9.44 -21.73
N SER A 656 11.23 -9.98 -20.92
CA SER A 656 11.83 -11.29 -21.16
C SER A 656 12.16 -11.97 -19.85
N TYR A 657 11.69 -13.21 -19.66
CA TYR A 657 12.05 -14.01 -18.50
C TYR A 657 13.47 -14.58 -18.62
N ASP A 658 14.28 -14.31 -17.59
CA ASP A 658 15.61 -14.86 -17.34
C ASP A 658 15.68 -15.44 -15.92
N ASP A 659 15.83 -16.76 -15.82
CA ASP A 659 15.85 -17.47 -14.53
C ASP A 659 16.99 -17.00 -13.62
N ALA A 660 18.11 -16.54 -14.19
CA ALA A 660 19.23 -16.01 -13.43
C ALA A 660 18.87 -14.72 -12.66
N GLN A 661 17.79 -14.04 -13.04
CA GLN A 661 17.30 -12.82 -12.41
C GLN A 661 16.11 -13.05 -11.46
N LYS A 662 15.61 -14.29 -11.32
CA LYS A 662 14.41 -14.57 -10.51
C LYS A 662 14.56 -14.21 -9.03
N ASP A 663 15.79 -14.21 -8.50
CA ASP A 663 16.10 -13.87 -7.10
C ASP A 663 16.61 -12.43 -6.95
N VAL A 664 16.60 -11.63 -8.03
CA VAL A 664 17.01 -10.23 -8.03
C VAL A 664 15.77 -9.34 -7.93
N GLU A 665 15.47 -8.90 -6.71
CA GLU A 665 14.28 -8.12 -6.36
C GLU A 665 14.07 -6.91 -7.29
N GLY A 666 12.84 -6.74 -7.77
CA GLY A 666 12.44 -5.63 -8.64
C GLY A 666 12.71 -5.86 -10.13
N THR A 667 13.44 -6.89 -10.53
CA THR A 667 13.50 -7.27 -11.95
C THR A 667 12.17 -7.88 -12.41
N PHE A 668 11.83 -7.76 -13.69
CA PHE A 668 10.65 -8.42 -14.26
C PHE A 668 10.64 -9.94 -14.00
N SER A 669 11.80 -10.59 -14.10
CA SER A 669 11.89 -12.05 -13.90
C SER A 669 11.59 -12.44 -12.45
N ASN A 670 12.05 -11.62 -11.49
CA ASN A 670 11.69 -11.78 -10.08
C ASN A 670 10.18 -11.56 -9.86
N LEU A 671 9.62 -10.45 -10.33
CA LEU A 671 8.19 -10.15 -10.16
C LEU A 671 7.30 -11.25 -10.80
N PHE A 672 7.66 -11.70 -12.01
CA PHE A 672 6.92 -12.77 -12.70
C PHE A 672 7.01 -14.10 -11.94
N TYR A 673 8.21 -14.47 -11.48
CA TYR A 673 8.43 -15.68 -10.68
C TYR A 673 7.63 -15.63 -9.37
N GLU A 674 7.69 -14.51 -8.64
CA GLU A 674 7.00 -14.31 -7.37
C GLU A 674 5.48 -14.32 -7.53
N ALA A 675 4.95 -13.73 -8.60
CA ALA A 675 3.52 -13.79 -8.91
C ALA A 675 3.05 -15.23 -9.17
N LEU A 676 3.80 -15.99 -9.99
CA LEU A 676 3.49 -17.39 -10.28
C LEU A 676 3.64 -18.28 -9.04
N ARG A 677 4.71 -18.08 -8.26
CA ARG A 677 4.95 -18.74 -6.98
C ARG A 677 3.79 -18.50 -6.02
N THR A 678 3.37 -17.25 -5.87
CA THR A 678 2.27 -16.85 -4.99
C THR A 678 0.96 -17.55 -5.39
N ASP A 679 0.59 -17.55 -6.67
CA ASP A 679 -0.63 -18.22 -7.14
C ASP A 679 -0.62 -19.73 -6.84
N ILE A 680 0.50 -20.41 -7.14
CA ILE A 680 0.66 -21.85 -6.88
C ILE A 680 0.55 -22.16 -5.38
N VAL A 681 1.27 -21.38 -4.55
CA VAL A 681 1.29 -21.55 -3.10
C VAL A 681 -0.07 -21.25 -2.49
N ASP A 682 -0.75 -20.18 -2.93
CA ASP A 682 -2.10 -19.83 -2.47
C ASP A 682 -3.12 -20.92 -2.81
N GLN A 683 -3.11 -21.41 -4.04
CA GLN A 683 -4.00 -22.50 -4.45
C GLN A 683 -3.74 -23.77 -3.64
N TYR A 684 -2.48 -24.19 -3.49
CA TYR A 684 -2.13 -25.38 -2.73
C TYR A 684 -2.51 -25.25 -1.25
N THR A 685 -2.13 -24.14 -0.62
CA THR A 685 -2.41 -23.87 0.81
C THR A 685 -3.91 -23.83 1.08
N ASN A 686 -4.70 -23.17 0.22
CA ASN A 686 -6.16 -23.13 0.33
C ASN A 686 -6.79 -24.52 0.20
N VAL A 687 -6.29 -25.35 -0.73
CA VAL A 687 -6.73 -26.75 -0.88
C VAL A 687 -6.39 -27.56 0.37
N GLN A 688 -5.18 -27.46 0.91
CA GLN A 688 -4.79 -28.20 2.11
C GLN A 688 -5.57 -27.76 3.35
N ARG A 689 -5.73 -26.45 3.55
CA ARG A 689 -6.56 -25.90 4.63
C ARG A 689 -8.00 -26.39 4.55
N THR A 690 -8.61 -26.32 3.37
CA THR A 690 -9.98 -26.79 3.14
C THR A 690 -10.11 -28.28 3.41
N LYS A 691 -9.14 -29.09 2.97
CA LYS A 691 -9.10 -30.53 3.27
C LYS A 691 -9.00 -30.80 4.77
N ALA A 692 -8.13 -30.08 5.48
CA ALA A 692 -7.96 -30.23 6.92
C ALA A 692 -9.25 -29.88 7.68
N ILE A 693 -9.86 -28.73 7.38
CA ILE A 693 -11.11 -28.30 8.01
C ILE A 693 -12.22 -29.32 7.74
N ASN A 694 -12.45 -29.68 6.47
CA ASN A 694 -13.53 -30.61 6.09
C ASN A 694 -13.34 -32.02 6.67
N ALA A 695 -12.10 -32.46 6.86
CA ALA A 695 -11.81 -33.76 7.47
C ALA A 695 -12.24 -33.83 8.94
N TYR A 696 -12.27 -32.68 9.63
CA TYR A 696 -12.49 -32.62 11.08
C TYR A 696 -13.69 -31.76 11.51
N THR A 697 -14.51 -31.25 10.58
CA THR A 697 -15.71 -30.47 10.93
C THR A 697 -16.66 -31.24 11.87
N SER A 698 -16.77 -32.56 11.71
CA SER A 698 -17.58 -33.43 12.58
C SER A 698 -17.02 -33.62 13.99
N CYS A 699 -15.79 -33.15 14.24
CA CYS A 699 -15.13 -33.19 15.54
C CYS A 699 -15.39 -31.93 16.38
N ALA A 700 -16.27 -31.04 15.91
CA ALA A 700 -16.73 -29.86 16.62
C ALA A 700 -18.18 -30.05 17.08
N THR A 701 -18.48 -29.60 18.30
CA THR A 701 -19.85 -29.48 18.82
C THR A 701 -20.12 -28.02 19.15
N VAL A 702 -21.09 -27.39 18.49
CA VAL A 702 -21.50 -26.01 18.74
C VAL A 702 -22.77 -25.99 19.60
N TYR A 703 -22.81 -25.08 20.57
CA TYR A 703 -23.91 -24.89 21.52
C TYR A 703 -24.58 -23.53 21.27
N GLU A 704 -25.35 -23.41 20.19
CA GLU A 704 -25.99 -22.15 19.76
C GLU A 704 -26.81 -21.47 20.87
N ASP A 705 -27.51 -22.27 21.69
CA ASP A 705 -28.31 -21.77 22.81
C ASP A 705 -27.51 -20.94 23.84
N ARG A 706 -26.17 -21.10 23.91
CA ARG A 706 -25.30 -20.42 24.88
C ARG A 706 -24.87 -19.01 24.46
N TYR A 707 -25.07 -18.66 23.19
CA TYR A 707 -24.85 -17.30 22.68
C TYR A 707 -26.08 -16.73 21.96
N ALA A 708 -27.23 -17.38 22.12
CA ALA A 708 -28.48 -16.99 21.48
C ALA A 708 -28.90 -15.55 21.82
N ASP A 709 -28.58 -15.08 23.03
CA ASP A 709 -28.82 -13.70 23.48
C ASP A 709 -28.02 -12.66 22.69
N LEU A 710 -26.80 -12.98 22.27
CA LEU A 710 -25.99 -12.10 21.40
C LEU A 710 -26.52 -12.10 19.97
N SER A 711 -26.89 -13.28 19.46
CA SER A 711 -27.49 -13.43 18.12
C SER A 711 -28.91 -12.86 18.03
N GLY A 712 -29.58 -12.64 19.17
CA GLY A 712 -30.95 -12.15 19.28
C GLY A 712 -31.07 -10.63 19.35
N LEU A 713 -29.97 -9.88 19.31
CA LEU A 713 -29.97 -8.41 19.43
C LEU A 713 -30.75 -7.70 18.32
N ASP A 714 -30.92 -8.34 17.16
CA ASP A 714 -31.77 -7.84 16.07
C ASP A 714 -33.27 -7.77 16.46
N SER A 715 -33.68 -8.48 17.51
CA SER A 715 -35.09 -8.62 17.92
C SER A 715 -35.52 -7.71 19.07
N GLU A 716 -34.60 -6.92 19.63
CA GLU A 716 -34.85 -5.99 20.75
C GLU A 716 -35.01 -4.52 20.36
N THR A 717 -35.03 -4.20 19.05
CA THR A 717 -35.48 -2.90 18.51
C THR A 717 -36.91 -2.97 17.98
#